data_AF-A0A7C6HCP3-F1
#
_entry.id   AF-A0A7C6HCP3-F1
#
_cell.length_a   1.000
_cell.length_b   1.000
_cell.length_c   1.000
_cell.angle_alpha   90.00
_cell.angle_beta   90.00
_cell.angle_gamma   90.00
#
_symmetry.space_group_name_H-M   'P 1'
#
loop_
_entity.id
_entity.type
_entity.pdbx_description
1 polymer ?
#
loop_
_entity_poly.entity_id
_entity_poly.type
_entity_poly.pdbx_seq_one_letter_code
_entity_poly.pdbx_strand_id
1 'polypeptide(L)'
;YFIWLFIQKDKKIAALFITLLISLMALTHLMISAMMGIGTFIFMVFYVIANKKFLKAFEVIVSMLIGYVIAGIWLIPALVGGMVDMDAEASAGVLVYFTYPFKTSLNPFNRITGVVDLYYYGIAIFLISILGIIFAKNKVKAGFYTNLVILFCTTPAVIPILSKLPMSQLFWMHRFTTIAYAFFIWSVIEWKNIKKYFTIILITILFIDCIPSFMLSKYYIQTKGNFADEIQIAKEISNQRVCLMDLSLLGSYPSYELCVGENAAQYTFGWAWQGATTASNIVMLNTALEKGEYEYLFDRCIELGNDTVIILKDQVVKANKTYSDLINAATDSNYYVYKETNEAFIFHMDTPETFGVVTKYRGFGIGKYADEIMFPYPTFIGASNHIDDYSVDELAEYETLYLSGFEYHDRVKAERMVTELANRGVRVVIDMDHIPIVKENKRVYFLGVVAQDISFTEAFPTITYKDEKMYLSSFPEDHYTWNTKYIEGVSNILGTADYYDQELAFIGTNENENIIFIGFNLFYYCIQTSDQNAFKILNDSFNAKLYELPERALVPIDIKYEKDKIVIDTPVENVNTTIAYQDNFVSDNNIMKQNNLLYVTEKHTEIELIYPYKKPGMIVSAAGVGVAFIWMVIIHIIDRKQKIKKAVGD
;
A
#
# COMPACT_ATOMS: atom_id res chain seq x y z
N TYR A 1 12.96 6.62 30.00
CA TYR A 1 13.87 6.84 31.14
C TYR A 1 15.17 7.58 30.79
N PHE A 2 16.06 7.03 29.96
CA PHE A 2 17.38 7.62 29.71
C PHE A 2 17.35 9.04 29.15
N ILE A 3 16.38 9.34 28.27
CA ILE A 3 16.06 10.69 27.81
C ILE A 3 15.89 11.66 28.99
N TRP A 4 15.11 11.26 30.01
CA TRP A 4 14.87 12.07 31.20
C TRP A 4 16.14 12.25 32.05
N LEU A 5 16.94 11.18 32.24
CA LEU A 5 18.23 11.26 32.93
C LEU A 5 19.17 12.26 32.27
N PHE A 6 19.16 12.30 30.93
CA PHE A 6 19.97 13.22 30.16
C PHE A 6 19.50 14.67 30.33
N ILE A 7 18.22 14.95 30.06
CA ILE A 7 17.71 16.33 30.01
C ILE A 7 17.50 16.95 31.41
N GLN A 8 17.07 16.17 32.40
CA GLN A 8 16.74 16.66 33.75
C GLN A 8 17.81 16.39 34.81
N LYS A 9 18.53 15.27 34.73
CA LYS A 9 19.54 14.88 35.73
C LYS A 9 20.97 15.11 35.25
N ASP A 10 21.16 15.61 34.03
CA ASP A 10 22.47 15.90 33.45
C ASP A 10 23.42 14.69 33.44
N LYS A 11 22.87 13.48 33.40
CA LYS A 11 23.67 12.24 33.29
C LYS A 11 24.04 12.00 31.84
N LYS A 12 25.20 12.50 31.42
CA LYS A 12 25.67 12.41 30.03
C LYS A 12 25.85 10.98 29.50
N ILE A 13 26.18 10.02 30.36
CA ILE A 13 26.24 8.59 30.00
C ILE A 13 24.91 8.05 29.45
N ALA A 14 23.78 8.71 29.74
CA ALA A 14 22.48 8.34 29.20
C ALA A 14 22.40 8.48 27.67
N ALA A 15 23.25 9.32 27.04
CA ALA A 15 23.33 9.41 25.58
C ALA A 15 23.71 8.06 24.94
N LEU A 16 24.68 7.35 25.53
CA LEU A 16 25.09 6.01 25.06
C LEU A 16 23.92 5.02 25.08
N PHE A 17 23.14 5.02 26.18
CA PHE A 17 21.98 4.14 26.30
C PHE A 17 20.83 4.54 25.36
N ILE A 18 20.65 5.83 25.09
CA ILE A 18 19.70 6.30 24.06
C ILE A 18 20.10 5.75 22.69
N THR A 19 21.38 5.88 22.33
CA THR A 19 21.94 5.37 21.08
C THR A 19 21.78 3.85 20.96
N LEU A 20 22.17 3.11 22.00
CA LEU A 20 22.09 1.64 22.02
C LEU A 20 20.65 1.14 21.92
N LEU A 21 19.72 1.72 22.68
CA LEU A 21 18.32 1.29 22.66
C LEU A 21 17.66 1.58 21.32
N ILE A 22 17.96 2.71 20.68
CA ILE A 22 17.44 2.99 19.34
C ILE A 22 18.03 2.03 18.30
N SER A 23 19.31 1.70 18.40
CA SER A 23 19.92 0.67 17.55
C SER A 23 19.22 -0.70 17.72
N LEU A 24 18.99 -1.13 18.96
CA LEU A 24 18.28 -2.38 19.25
C LEU A 24 16.83 -2.34 18.74
N MET A 25 16.11 -1.23 18.94
CA MET A 25 14.74 -1.06 18.42
C MET A 25 14.71 -1.10 16.89
N ALA A 26 15.69 -0.50 16.22
CA ALA A 26 15.79 -0.53 14.76
C ALA A 26 16.04 -1.95 14.23
N LEU A 27 16.85 -2.74 14.94
CA LEU A 27 17.13 -4.14 14.62
C LEU A 27 15.93 -5.07 14.86
N THR A 28 15.01 -4.72 15.75
CA THR A 28 13.79 -5.52 15.99
C THR A 28 12.64 -5.11 15.08
N HIS A 29 12.37 -3.81 14.97
CA HIS A 29 11.32 -3.29 14.11
C HIS A 29 11.59 -1.84 13.72
N LEU A 30 12.01 -1.66 12.46
CA LEU A 30 12.47 -0.37 11.95
C LEU A 30 11.40 0.73 12.04
N MET A 31 10.16 0.46 11.61
CA MET A 31 9.07 1.43 11.68
C MET A 31 8.74 1.89 13.12
N ILE A 32 8.68 0.96 14.08
CA ILE A 32 8.43 1.30 15.50
C ILE A 32 9.57 2.17 16.06
N SER A 33 10.81 1.88 15.66
CA SER A 33 11.94 2.76 16.00
C SER A 33 11.72 4.16 15.43
N ALA A 34 11.38 4.29 14.14
CA ALA A 34 11.13 5.59 13.51
C ALA A 34 10.01 6.37 14.21
N MET A 35 8.90 5.71 14.54
CA MET A 35 7.80 6.28 15.33
C MET A 35 8.26 6.75 16.72
N MET A 36 9.13 5.99 17.40
CA MET A 36 9.75 6.42 18.66
C MET A 36 10.62 7.66 18.48
N GLY A 37 11.33 7.77 17.36
CA GLY A 37 12.05 8.98 16.93
C GLY A 37 11.14 10.20 16.83
N ILE A 38 10.06 10.09 16.05
CA ILE A 38 9.07 11.15 15.85
C ILE A 38 8.36 11.52 17.17
N GLY A 39 7.91 10.54 17.94
CA GLY A 39 7.28 10.77 19.25
C GLY A 39 8.23 11.47 20.24
N THR A 40 9.51 11.08 20.25
CA THR A 40 10.53 11.77 21.04
C THR A 40 10.79 13.19 20.53
N PHE A 41 10.79 13.41 19.23
CA PHE A 41 10.91 14.74 18.64
C PHE A 41 9.78 15.67 19.10
N ILE A 42 8.52 15.23 19.02
CA ILE A 42 7.35 15.98 19.51
C ILE A 42 7.53 16.33 21.00
N PHE A 43 7.94 15.35 21.82
CA PHE A 43 8.24 15.59 23.22
C PHE A 43 9.35 16.64 23.43
N MET A 44 10.41 16.59 22.61
CA MET A 44 11.52 17.53 22.68
C MET A 44 11.11 18.95 22.29
N VAL A 45 10.23 19.13 21.30
CA VAL A 45 9.68 20.45 20.95
C VAL A 45 9.01 21.08 22.17
N PHE A 46 8.10 20.37 22.83
CA PHE A 46 7.43 20.88 24.04
C PHE A 46 8.39 21.07 25.21
N TYR A 47 9.39 20.20 25.35
CA TYR A 47 10.43 20.37 26.35
C TYR A 47 11.21 21.68 26.15
N VAL A 48 11.60 22.01 24.91
CA VAL A 48 12.31 23.24 24.56
C VAL A 48 11.41 24.46 24.77
N ILE A 49 10.14 24.42 24.36
CA ILE A 49 9.19 25.52 24.57
C ILE A 49 9.08 25.85 26.06
N ALA A 50 8.92 24.84 26.91
CA ALA A 50 8.70 25.01 28.35
C ALA A 50 9.96 25.32 29.16
N ASN A 51 11.14 24.79 28.76
CA ASN A 51 12.38 24.87 29.55
C ASN A 51 13.50 25.68 28.88
N LYS A 52 13.33 26.10 27.62
CA LYS A 52 14.30 26.87 26.83
C LYS A 52 15.69 26.22 26.69
N LYS A 53 15.75 24.89 26.71
CA LYS A 53 17.00 24.09 26.64
C LYS A 53 17.17 23.40 25.29
N PHE A 54 17.44 24.17 24.24
CA PHE A 54 17.60 23.66 22.88
C PHE A 54 18.75 22.66 22.73
N LEU A 55 19.94 23.00 23.25
CA LEU A 55 21.15 22.16 23.09
C LEU A 55 20.94 20.73 23.60
N LYS A 56 20.26 20.56 24.74
CA LYS A 56 20.01 19.22 25.30
C LYS A 56 19.03 18.40 24.46
N ALA A 57 18.01 19.06 23.91
CA ALA A 57 17.06 18.40 23.03
C ALA A 57 17.75 17.95 21.74
N PHE A 58 18.56 18.82 21.14
CA PHE A 58 19.39 18.51 20.00
C PHE A 58 20.35 17.34 20.28
N GLU A 59 21.04 17.34 21.43
CA GLU A 59 21.93 16.25 21.83
C GLU A 59 21.21 14.89 21.91
N VAL A 60 19.96 14.86 22.41
CA VAL A 60 19.16 13.63 22.43
C VAL A 60 18.83 13.15 21.02
N ILE A 61 18.35 14.04 20.15
CA ILE A 61 17.98 13.67 18.78
C ILE A 61 19.20 13.15 18.02
N VAL A 62 20.37 13.81 18.13
CA VAL A 62 21.62 13.33 17.53
C VAL A 62 22.00 11.94 18.07
N SER A 63 21.86 11.71 19.38
CA SER A 63 22.14 10.39 19.98
C SER A 63 21.23 9.29 19.41
N MET A 64 19.96 9.60 19.13
CA MET A 64 19.03 8.67 18.48
C MET A 64 19.41 8.42 17.02
N LEU A 65 19.76 9.48 16.27
CA LEU A 65 20.18 9.38 14.87
C LEU A 65 21.42 8.49 14.71
N ILE A 66 22.39 8.61 15.61
CA ILE A 66 23.58 7.74 15.64
C ILE A 66 23.19 6.27 15.86
N GLY A 67 22.14 6.00 16.65
CA GLY A 67 21.62 4.64 16.85
C GLY A 67 21.17 3.98 15.54
N TYR A 68 20.55 4.74 14.65
CA TYR A 68 20.21 4.28 13.29
C TYR A 68 21.44 4.02 12.43
N VAL A 69 22.45 4.89 12.49
CA VAL A 69 23.69 4.70 11.72
C VAL A 69 24.43 3.43 12.18
N ILE A 70 24.45 3.14 13.49
CA ILE A 70 25.01 1.87 14.01
C ILE A 70 24.26 0.66 13.43
N ALA A 71 22.94 0.76 13.30
CA ALA A 71 22.11 -0.25 12.66
C ALA A 71 22.20 -0.24 11.12
N GLY A 72 23.19 0.44 10.51
CA GLY A 72 23.38 0.58 9.06
C GLY A 72 23.32 -0.73 8.27
N ILE A 73 23.87 -1.82 8.81
CA ILE A 73 23.83 -3.14 8.17
C ILE A 73 22.40 -3.60 7.89
N TRP A 74 21.48 -3.30 8.81
CA TRP A 74 20.06 -3.62 8.71
C TRP A 74 19.24 -2.52 8.04
N LEU A 75 19.61 -1.26 8.30
CA LEU A 75 18.87 -0.09 7.86
C LEU A 75 19.02 0.18 6.36
N ILE A 76 20.23 0.03 5.81
CA ILE A 76 20.48 0.32 4.39
C ILE A 76 19.66 -0.59 3.47
N PRO A 77 19.67 -1.92 3.63
CA PRO A 77 18.85 -2.78 2.78
C PRO A 77 17.36 -2.50 2.95
N ALA A 78 16.90 -2.27 4.19
CA ALA A 78 15.50 -1.97 4.47
C ALA A 78 15.02 -0.62 3.91
N LEU A 79 15.91 0.35 3.70
CA LEU A 79 15.58 1.66 3.14
C LEU A 79 15.68 1.71 1.61
N VAL A 80 16.53 0.91 0.98
CA VAL A 80 16.70 0.97 -0.49
C VAL A 80 15.64 0.13 -1.19
N GLY A 81 15.28 -1.03 -0.66
CA GLY A 81 14.14 -1.81 -1.12
C GLY A 81 12.93 -1.61 -0.21
N GLY A 82 12.86 -2.41 0.84
CA GLY A 82 11.67 -2.64 1.68
C GLY A 82 10.72 -1.46 1.96
N MET A 83 11.15 -0.41 2.68
CA MET A 83 10.23 0.69 3.11
C MET A 83 9.99 1.76 2.05
N VAL A 84 10.85 1.88 1.05
CA VAL A 84 10.72 2.88 -0.03
C VAL A 84 9.92 2.31 -1.19
N ASP A 85 9.99 0.99 -1.40
CA ASP A 85 9.16 0.26 -2.37
C ASP A 85 7.75 -0.09 -1.84
N MET A 86 7.41 0.30 -0.60
CA MET A 86 6.04 0.14 -0.10
C MET A 86 5.09 1.01 -0.93
N ASP A 87 4.06 0.37 -1.48
CA ASP A 87 3.04 1.04 -2.27
C ASP A 87 2.36 2.16 -1.45
N ALA A 88 2.46 3.39 -1.97
CA ALA A 88 1.97 4.59 -1.29
C ALA A 88 0.44 4.65 -1.25
N GLU A 89 -0.24 4.08 -2.26
CA GLU A 89 -1.70 4.04 -2.35
C GLU A 89 -2.26 2.97 -1.40
N ALA A 90 -1.66 1.77 -1.37
CA ALA A 90 -1.96 0.73 -0.39
C ALA A 90 -1.76 1.24 1.06
N SER A 91 -0.71 2.04 1.29
CA SER A 91 -0.42 2.64 2.60
C SER A 91 -1.41 3.74 3.01
N ALA A 92 -2.01 4.47 2.05
CA ALA A 92 -2.94 5.56 2.31
C ALA A 92 -4.29 5.06 2.86
N GLY A 93 -4.82 3.97 2.31
CA GLY A 93 -6.04 3.33 2.83
C GLY A 93 -5.89 2.86 4.28
N VAL A 94 -4.70 2.35 4.62
CA VAL A 94 -4.36 1.90 5.98
C VAL A 94 -4.32 3.07 6.98
N LEU A 95 -3.90 4.27 6.56
CA LEU A 95 -3.86 5.44 7.44
C LEU A 95 -5.25 5.82 7.94
N VAL A 96 -6.28 5.72 7.09
CA VAL A 96 -7.68 5.98 7.47
C VAL A 96 -8.16 4.96 8.51
N TYR A 97 -7.87 3.67 8.28
CA TYR A 97 -8.26 2.56 9.16
C TYR A 97 -7.75 2.72 10.61
N PHE A 98 -6.57 3.33 10.77
CA PHE A 98 -5.97 3.58 12.09
C PHE A 98 -6.33 4.93 12.73
N THR A 99 -7.41 5.57 12.27
CA THR A 99 -7.95 6.78 12.89
C THR A 99 -9.34 6.56 13.46
N TYR A 100 -9.66 7.28 14.54
CA TYR A 100 -10.92 7.12 15.26
C TYR A 100 -11.50 8.47 15.70
N PRO A 101 -12.83 8.65 15.62
CA PRO A 101 -13.47 9.85 16.12
C PRO A 101 -13.12 10.09 17.59
N PHE A 102 -12.89 11.35 17.96
CA PHE A 102 -12.50 11.74 19.32
C PHE A 102 -13.46 11.22 20.41
N LYS A 103 -14.77 11.21 20.12
CA LYS A 103 -15.81 10.67 21.01
C LYS A 103 -15.63 9.17 21.26
N THR A 104 -15.23 8.40 20.23
CA THR A 104 -14.95 6.97 20.33
C THR A 104 -13.70 6.74 21.17
N SER A 105 -12.63 7.48 20.90
CA SER A 105 -11.34 7.34 21.59
C SER A 105 -11.41 7.64 23.10
N LEU A 106 -12.41 8.40 23.57
CA LEU A 106 -12.59 8.74 24.99
C LEU A 106 -13.80 8.07 25.65
N ASN A 107 -14.46 7.11 25.00
CA ASN A 107 -15.61 6.42 25.58
C ASN A 107 -15.22 5.08 26.24
N PRO A 108 -15.10 4.99 27.58
CA PRO A 108 -14.76 3.73 28.26
C PRO A 108 -15.82 2.64 28.08
N PHE A 109 -17.08 3.01 27.79
CA PHE A 109 -18.15 2.03 27.58
C PHE A 109 -17.92 1.19 26.32
N ASN A 110 -17.11 1.64 25.37
CA ASN A 110 -16.74 0.83 24.21
C ASN A 110 -16.05 -0.49 24.62
N ARG A 111 -15.33 -0.49 25.76
CA ARG A 111 -14.70 -1.70 26.32
C ARG A 111 -15.66 -2.57 27.14
N ILE A 112 -16.76 -2.00 27.63
CA ILE A 112 -17.73 -2.70 28.51
C ILE A 112 -18.89 -3.27 27.70
N THR A 113 -19.51 -2.49 26.82
CA THR A 113 -20.74 -2.84 26.09
C THR A 113 -20.62 -2.69 24.58
N GLY A 114 -19.54 -2.07 24.08
CA GLY A 114 -19.30 -1.86 22.66
C GLY A 114 -18.51 -2.98 21.97
N VAL A 115 -18.14 -2.72 20.72
CA VAL A 115 -17.24 -3.57 19.93
C VAL A 115 -15.84 -3.47 20.53
N VAL A 116 -15.30 -4.62 20.93
CA VAL A 116 -14.08 -4.71 21.75
C VAL A 116 -12.86 -4.20 21.00
N ASP A 117 -12.86 -4.29 19.67
CA ASP A 117 -11.78 -3.81 18.81
C ASP A 117 -11.79 -2.29 18.57
N LEU A 118 -12.80 -1.58 19.07
CA LEU A 118 -12.82 -0.13 18.99
C LEU A 118 -11.69 0.45 19.84
N TYR A 119 -10.95 1.36 19.22
CA TYR A 119 -9.85 2.04 19.85
C TYR A 119 -10.30 2.94 21.01
N TYR A 120 -9.65 2.75 22.16
CA TYR A 120 -9.85 3.54 23.36
C TYR A 120 -8.52 4.09 23.86
N TYR A 121 -8.41 5.41 23.95
CA TYR A 121 -7.22 6.14 24.39
C TYR A 121 -7.19 6.40 25.91
N GLY A 122 -8.34 6.41 26.60
CA GLY A 122 -8.40 6.68 28.04
C GLY A 122 -8.85 8.11 28.38
N ILE A 123 -10.04 8.24 28.95
CA ILE A 123 -10.57 9.51 29.45
C ILE A 123 -9.76 10.02 30.65
N ALA A 124 -9.25 9.14 31.51
CA ALA A 124 -8.40 9.51 32.63
C ALA A 124 -7.10 10.13 32.14
N ILE A 125 -6.46 9.51 31.14
CA ILE A 125 -5.21 9.99 30.54
C ILE A 125 -5.40 11.40 29.95
N PHE A 126 -6.53 11.62 29.27
CA PHE A 126 -6.91 12.93 28.74
C PHE A 126 -7.06 13.99 29.84
N LEU A 127 -7.89 13.72 30.86
CA LEU A 127 -8.16 14.67 31.96
C LEU A 127 -6.89 14.98 32.75
N ILE A 128 -6.08 13.96 33.06
CA ILE A 128 -4.84 14.14 33.82
C ILE A 128 -3.81 14.91 32.99
N SER A 129 -3.79 14.76 31.67
CA SER A 129 -2.94 15.57 30.79
C SER A 129 -3.30 17.06 30.86
N ILE A 130 -4.59 17.39 30.87
CA ILE A 130 -5.05 18.78 31.04
C ILE A 130 -4.63 19.32 32.41
N LEU A 131 -4.89 18.57 33.48
CA LEU A 131 -4.48 18.96 34.84
C LEU A 131 -2.96 19.14 34.95
N GLY A 132 -2.20 18.24 34.34
CA GLY A 132 -0.74 18.30 34.29
C GLY A 132 -0.22 19.55 33.56
N ILE A 133 -0.86 19.94 32.46
CA ILE A 133 -0.52 21.17 31.72
C ILE A 133 -0.78 22.41 32.58
N ILE A 134 -1.88 22.46 33.32
CA ILE A 134 -2.26 23.61 34.16
C ILE A 134 -1.37 23.70 35.40
N PHE A 135 -1.22 22.61 36.15
CA PHE A 135 -0.70 22.62 37.52
C PHE A 135 0.73 22.09 37.68
N ALA A 136 1.27 21.34 36.72
CA ALA A 136 2.62 20.80 36.85
C ALA A 136 3.70 21.86 36.56
N LYS A 137 4.94 21.61 37.00
CA LYS A 137 6.07 22.50 36.65
C LYS A 137 6.50 22.29 35.20
N ASN A 138 7.03 23.33 34.56
CA ASN A 138 7.51 23.31 33.16
C ASN A 138 8.46 22.13 32.83
N LYS A 139 9.19 21.62 33.82
CA LYS A 139 10.08 20.46 33.68
C LYS A 139 9.37 19.16 33.27
N VAL A 140 8.09 19.01 33.59
CA VAL A 140 7.33 17.77 33.33
C VAL A 140 6.14 17.99 32.39
N LYS A 141 5.80 19.23 32.01
CA LYS A 141 4.66 19.52 31.13
C LYS A 141 4.78 18.89 29.74
N ALA A 142 6.00 18.67 29.24
CA ALA A 142 6.23 18.16 27.89
C ALA A 142 5.52 16.83 27.59
N GLY A 143 5.52 15.88 28.54
CA GLY A 143 4.84 14.59 28.34
C GLY A 143 3.33 14.72 28.25
N PHE A 144 2.71 15.65 29.00
CA PHE A 144 1.28 15.92 28.90
C PHE A 144 0.89 16.55 27.56
N TYR A 145 1.68 17.52 27.06
CA TYR A 145 1.46 18.09 25.74
C TYR A 145 1.61 17.05 24.62
N THR A 146 2.68 16.25 24.69
CA THR A 146 2.96 15.19 23.71
C THR A 146 1.79 14.22 23.62
N ASN A 147 1.26 13.81 24.77
CA ASN A 147 0.14 12.90 24.86
C ASN A 147 -1.14 13.46 24.23
N LEU A 148 -1.47 14.74 24.47
CA LEU A 148 -2.64 15.36 23.84
C LEU A 148 -2.47 15.53 22.32
N VAL A 149 -1.28 15.93 21.86
CA VAL A 149 -1.02 16.06 20.41
C VAL A 149 -1.18 14.73 19.70
N ILE A 150 -0.60 13.64 20.23
CA ILE A 150 -0.73 12.32 19.61
C ILE A 150 -2.19 11.86 19.61
N LEU A 151 -2.95 12.07 20.70
CA LEU A 151 -4.39 11.80 20.72
C LEU A 151 -5.12 12.54 19.59
N PHE A 152 -4.89 13.84 19.41
CA PHE A 152 -5.55 14.60 18.34
C PHE A 152 -5.15 14.10 16.94
N CYS A 153 -3.88 13.74 16.74
CA CYS A 153 -3.42 13.15 15.50
C CYS A 153 -4.03 11.77 15.20
N THR A 154 -4.60 11.07 16.20
CA THR A 154 -5.34 9.81 15.96
C THR A 154 -6.75 10.03 15.38
N THR A 155 -7.17 11.28 15.17
CA THR A 155 -8.51 11.59 14.67
C THR A 155 -8.56 11.77 13.15
N PRO A 156 -9.68 11.42 12.48
CA PRO A 156 -9.82 11.57 11.04
C PRO A 156 -9.59 13.00 10.52
N ALA A 157 -9.88 14.01 11.36
CA ALA A 157 -9.72 15.42 11.01
C ALA A 157 -8.28 15.84 10.64
N VAL A 158 -7.28 15.04 11.04
CA VAL A 158 -5.86 15.34 10.82
C VAL A 158 -5.32 14.59 9.58
N ILE A 159 -6.08 13.66 9.01
CA ILE A 159 -5.69 12.86 7.83
C ILE A 159 -5.25 13.74 6.64
N PRO A 160 -5.97 14.81 6.24
CA PRO A 160 -5.59 15.62 5.08
C PRO A 160 -4.23 16.31 5.22
N ILE A 161 -3.72 16.40 6.46
CA ILE A 161 -2.39 16.94 6.78
C ILE A 161 -1.36 15.81 6.77
N LEU A 162 -1.64 14.69 7.47
CA LEU A 162 -0.70 13.57 7.60
C LEU A 162 -0.40 12.90 6.26
N SER A 163 -1.40 12.75 5.39
CA SER A 163 -1.22 12.14 4.07
C SER A 163 -0.31 12.94 3.15
N LYS A 164 -0.12 14.24 3.42
CA LYS A 164 0.74 15.14 2.64
C LYS A 164 2.16 15.27 3.23
N LEU A 165 2.42 14.68 4.40
CA LEU A 165 3.76 14.71 4.97
C LEU A 165 4.67 13.71 4.26
N PRO A 166 5.97 14.01 4.12
CA PRO A 166 6.92 13.06 3.60
C PRO A 166 6.95 11.82 4.49
N MET A 167 7.02 10.64 3.87
CA MET A 167 6.91 9.35 4.54
C MET A 167 5.58 9.19 5.32
N SER A 168 4.46 9.56 4.69
CA SER A 168 3.10 9.49 5.26
C SER A 168 2.76 8.10 5.83
N GLN A 169 3.34 7.03 5.27
CA GLN A 169 3.24 5.64 5.75
C GLN A 169 3.70 5.43 7.20
N LEU A 170 4.56 6.31 7.74
CA LEU A 170 5.01 6.24 9.13
C LEU A 170 3.97 6.78 10.13
N PHE A 171 2.95 7.49 9.67
CA PHE A 171 1.99 8.20 10.53
C PHE A 171 0.73 7.40 10.83
N TRP A 172 0.88 6.09 11.09
CA TRP A 172 -0.19 5.28 11.68
C TRP A 172 -0.36 5.65 13.16
N MET A 173 -1.05 6.77 13.41
CA MET A 173 -1.03 7.48 14.68
C MET A 173 -1.54 6.65 15.87
N HIS A 174 -2.40 5.66 15.64
CA HIS A 174 -2.78 4.68 16.65
C HIS A 174 -1.56 3.98 17.31
N ARG A 175 -0.51 3.66 16.54
CA ARG A 175 0.69 2.97 17.06
C ARG A 175 1.56 3.88 17.93
N PHE A 176 1.39 5.20 17.85
CA PHE A 176 2.10 6.17 18.69
C PHE A 176 1.60 6.22 20.13
N THR A 177 0.45 5.60 20.41
CA THR A 177 -0.22 5.72 21.71
C THR A 177 0.57 5.13 22.85
N THR A 178 1.26 4.01 22.63
CA THR A 178 2.17 3.42 23.63
C THR A 178 3.36 4.34 23.93
N ILE A 179 3.89 5.02 22.91
CA ILE A 179 4.96 6.03 23.05
C ILE A 179 4.44 7.25 23.82
N ALA A 180 3.24 7.73 23.49
CA ALA A 180 2.57 8.82 24.18
C ALA A 180 2.35 8.51 25.67
N TYR A 181 1.86 7.31 25.96
CA TYR A 181 1.68 6.81 27.32
C TYR A 181 2.99 6.73 28.09
N ALA A 182 4.08 6.29 27.45
CA ALA A 182 5.39 6.26 28.10
C ALA A 182 5.83 7.67 28.54
N PHE A 183 5.66 8.69 27.70
CA PHE A 183 5.95 10.08 28.08
C PHE A 183 4.98 10.63 29.13
N PHE A 184 3.68 10.32 29.01
CA PHE A 184 2.65 10.70 29.96
C PHE A 184 2.93 10.12 31.37
N ILE A 185 3.10 8.81 31.47
CA ILE A 185 3.39 8.10 32.73
C ILE A 185 4.66 8.67 33.36
N TRP A 186 5.70 8.90 32.55
CA TRP A 186 6.94 9.47 33.06
C TRP A 186 6.76 10.88 33.63
N SER A 187 5.93 11.71 32.97
CA SER A 187 5.56 13.04 33.47
C SER A 187 4.75 12.97 34.76
N VAL A 188 3.85 11.99 34.92
CA VAL A 188 3.10 11.75 36.17
C VAL A 188 4.05 11.34 37.30
N ILE A 189 4.95 10.38 37.06
CA ILE A 189 5.95 9.91 38.05
C ILE A 189 6.82 11.08 38.55
N GLU A 190 7.21 11.99 37.67
CA GLU A 190 8.06 13.12 38.01
C GLU A 190 7.29 14.36 38.47
N TRP A 191 5.96 14.29 38.57
CA TRP A 191 5.12 15.37 39.11
C TRP A 191 5.20 15.44 40.64
N LYS A 192 6.37 15.80 41.18
CA LYS A 192 6.65 15.76 42.64
C LYS A 192 5.99 16.89 43.46
N ASN A 193 5.45 17.92 42.81
CA ASN A 193 4.82 19.05 43.49
C ASN A 193 3.33 18.86 43.81
N ILE A 194 2.74 17.71 43.45
CA ILE A 194 1.36 17.38 43.81
C ILE A 194 1.30 16.83 45.26
N LYS A 195 0.24 17.15 46.01
CA LYS A 195 0.05 16.58 47.35
C LYS A 195 -0.25 15.08 47.25
N LYS A 196 0.25 14.28 48.20
CA LYS A 196 0.10 12.81 48.23
C LYS A 196 -1.34 12.34 48.02
N TYR A 197 -2.32 12.99 48.65
CA TYR A 197 -3.74 12.63 48.50
C TYR A 197 -4.24 12.80 47.06
N PHE A 198 -3.88 13.89 46.38
CA PHE A 198 -4.21 14.07 44.96
C PHE A 198 -3.47 13.07 44.07
N THR A 199 -2.22 12.71 44.39
CA THR A 199 -1.51 11.62 43.70
C THR A 199 -2.32 10.32 43.74
N ILE A 200 -2.81 9.96 44.93
CA ILE A 200 -3.62 8.75 45.12
C ILE A 200 -4.89 8.84 44.27
N ILE A 201 -5.59 9.98 44.27
CA ILE A 201 -6.77 10.19 43.41
C ILE A 201 -6.43 9.98 41.93
N LEU A 202 -5.37 10.59 41.40
CA LEU A 202 -5.00 10.44 39.98
C LEU A 202 -4.68 8.97 39.62
N ILE A 203 -3.96 8.27 40.50
CA ILE A 203 -3.64 6.84 40.31
C ILE A 203 -4.92 6.00 40.35
N THR A 204 -5.83 6.27 41.29
CA THR A 204 -7.11 5.56 41.38
C THR A 204 -7.96 5.80 40.15
N ILE A 205 -8.02 7.03 39.63
CA ILE A 205 -8.75 7.35 38.39
C ILE A 205 -8.15 6.60 37.20
N LEU A 206 -6.82 6.60 37.04
CA LEU A 206 -6.15 5.81 36.00
C LEU A 206 -6.46 4.32 36.13
N PHE A 207 -6.43 3.78 37.35
CA PHE A 207 -6.69 2.38 37.60
C PHE A 207 -8.13 2.01 37.23
N ILE A 208 -9.11 2.81 37.66
CA ILE A 208 -10.53 2.61 37.34
C ILE A 208 -10.75 2.67 35.82
N ASP A 209 -10.11 3.61 35.13
CA ASP A 209 -10.22 3.75 33.67
C ASP A 209 -9.67 2.54 32.90
N CYS A 210 -8.70 1.83 33.48
CA CYS A 210 -8.15 0.61 32.91
C CYS A 210 -9.02 -0.63 33.16
N ILE A 211 -9.89 -0.63 34.19
CA ILE A 211 -10.69 -1.81 34.58
C ILE A 211 -11.45 -2.45 33.41
N PRO A 212 -12.15 -1.68 32.55
CA PRO A 212 -12.84 -2.25 31.39
C PRO A 212 -11.93 -3.05 30.45
N SER A 213 -10.64 -2.70 30.38
CA SER A 213 -9.67 -3.39 29.53
C SER A 213 -9.22 -4.73 30.11
N PHE A 214 -9.49 -5.02 31.38
CA PHE A 214 -9.19 -6.32 32.01
C PHE A 214 -10.23 -7.41 31.72
N MET A 215 -11.30 -7.10 31.00
CA MET A 215 -12.28 -8.08 30.54
C MET A 215 -11.72 -8.93 29.39
N LEU A 216 -10.64 -9.69 29.64
CA LEU A 216 -9.88 -10.42 28.62
C LEU A 216 -10.72 -11.40 27.79
N SER A 217 -11.77 -11.99 28.39
CA SER A 217 -12.71 -12.87 27.68
C SER A 217 -13.43 -12.20 26.51
N LYS A 218 -13.53 -10.87 26.50
CA LYS A 218 -14.10 -10.10 25.40
C LYS A 218 -13.15 -9.94 24.21
N TYR A 219 -11.85 -10.00 24.45
CA TYR A 219 -10.83 -9.98 23.41
C TYR A 219 -10.57 -11.38 22.82
N TYR A 220 -11.20 -12.41 23.40
CA TYR A 220 -11.24 -13.73 22.83
C TYR A 220 -12.26 -13.75 21.69
N ILE A 221 -11.79 -13.44 20.49
CA ILE A 221 -12.55 -13.65 19.27
C ILE A 221 -12.50 -15.17 19.00
N GLN A 222 -13.54 -15.91 19.39
CA GLN A 222 -13.86 -17.11 18.62
C GLN A 222 -14.24 -16.60 17.24
N THR A 223 -13.50 -17.04 16.22
CA THR A 223 -13.87 -16.84 14.82
C THR A 223 -15.38 -17.07 14.71
N LYS A 224 -16.09 -16.11 14.10
CA LYS A 224 -17.52 -16.26 13.88
C LYS A 224 -17.72 -17.52 13.04
N GLY A 225 -18.42 -18.51 13.60
CA GLY A 225 -18.60 -19.81 12.95
C GLY A 225 -17.34 -20.68 12.98
N ASN A 226 -17.54 -21.97 12.75
CA ASN A 226 -16.47 -22.96 12.72
C ASN A 226 -15.68 -22.89 11.39
N PHE A 227 -15.17 -21.70 11.01
CA PHE A 227 -14.42 -21.52 9.74
C PHE A 227 -13.11 -22.35 9.68
N ALA A 228 -12.76 -22.98 10.80
CA ALA A 228 -11.75 -24.01 10.88
C ALA A 228 -12.03 -25.17 9.90
N ASP A 229 -13.30 -25.54 9.68
CA ASP A 229 -13.65 -26.64 8.78
C ASP A 229 -13.34 -26.27 7.32
N GLU A 230 -13.72 -25.07 6.87
CA GLU A 230 -13.38 -24.55 5.54
C GLU A 230 -11.87 -24.45 5.32
N ILE A 231 -11.12 -23.95 6.31
CA ILE A 231 -9.66 -23.87 6.25
C ILE A 231 -9.03 -25.26 6.20
N GLN A 232 -9.54 -26.20 6.99
CA GLN A 232 -9.03 -27.57 7.00
C GLN A 232 -9.27 -28.26 5.65
N ILE A 233 -10.44 -28.05 5.04
CA ILE A 233 -10.72 -28.57 3.69
C ILE A 233 -9.76 -27.97 2.68
N ALA A 234 -9.50 -26.66 2.73
CA ALA A 234 -8.56 -26.01 1.82
C ALA A 234 -7.13 -26.56 1.96
N LYS A 235 -6.70 -26.89 3.18
CA LYS A 235 -5.40 -27.54 3.45
C LYS A 235 -5.32 -28.95 2.89
N GLU A 236 -6.42 -29.68 2.91
CA GLU A 236 -6.48 -31.06 2.42
C GLU A 236 -6.47 -31.16 0.90
N ILE A 237 -7.03 -30.17 0.21
CA ILE A 237 -7.17 -30.21 -1.25
C ILE A 237 -6.12 -29.38 -1.99
N SER A 238 -5.52 -28.38 -1.33
CA SER A 238 -4.55 -27.50 -2.00
C SER A 238 -3.22 -28.21 -2.21
N ASN A 239 -2.76 -28.18 -3.45
CA ASN A 239 -1.45 -28.66 -3.85
C ASN A 239 -0.37 -27.58 -3.66
N GLN A 240 -0.64 -26.34 -4.08
CA GLN A 240 0.37 -25.29 -4.15
C GLN A 240 0.08 -24.10 -3.24
N ARG A 241 -1.11 -23.49 -3.32
CA ARG A 241 -1.42 -22.27 -2.57
C ARG A 241 -2.92 -22.02 -2.43
N VAL A 242 -3.29 -21.55 -1.25
CA VAL A 242 -4.66 -21.11 -0.92
C VAL A 242 -4.77 -19.59 -1.06
N CYS A 243 -5.87 -19.15 -1.67
CA CYS A 243 -6.36 -17.77 -1.65
C CYS A 243 -7.66 -17.70 -0.84
N LEU A 244 -7.70 -16.94 0.24
CA LEU A 244 -8.93 -16.74 1.02
C LEU A 244 -9.34 -15.28 0.91
N MET A 245 -10.44 -15.05 0.20
CA MET A 245 -11.00 -13.74 -0.07
C MET A 245 -11.98 -13.34 1.04
N ASP A 246 -11.45 -12.81 2.15
CA ASP A 246 -12.24 -12.41 3.31
C ASP A 246 -12.28 -10.90 3.56
N LEU A 247 -11.53 -10.09 2.80
CA LEU A 247 -11.33 -8.64 3.04
C LEU A 247 -10.93 -8.36 4.51
N SER A 248 -10.09 -9.22 5.09
CA SER A 248 -9.64 -9.15 6.49
C SER A 248 -10.74 -9.32 7.55
N LEU A 249 -11.93 -9.83 7.20
CA LEU A 249 -13.01 -10.10 8.15
C LEU A 249 -12.63 -11.12 9.23
N LEU A 250 -11.76 -12.09 8.91
CA LEU A 250 -11.32 -13.15 9.82
C LEU A 250 -10.02 -12.78 10.56
N GLY A 251 -9.50 -11.57 10.35
CA GLY A 251 -8.31 -11.05 11.01
C GLY A 251 -7.07 -11.90 10.74
N SER A 252 -6.24 -12.11 11.77
CA SER A 252 -4.99 -12.88 11.64
C SER A 252 -5.19 -14.40 11.64
N TYR A 253 -6.40 -14.89 11.90
CA TYR A 253 -6.65 -16.32 12.10
C TYR A 253 -6.30 -17.17 10.87
N PRO A 254 -6.72 -16.84 9.64
CA PRO A 254 -6.38 -17.66 8.48
C PRO A 254 -4.88 -17.75 8.21
N SER A 255 -4.16 -16.65 8.41
CA SER A 255 -2.69 -16.60 8.24
C SER A 255 -1.96 -17.52 9.20
N TYR A 256 -2.53 -17.74 10.39
CA TYR A 256 -2.00 -18.69 11.36
C TYR A 256 -2.43 -20.12 11.00
N GLU A 257 -3.72 -20.37 10.84
CA GLU A 257 -4.28 -21.72 10.73
C GLU A 257 -3.88 -22.45 9.43
N LEU A 258 -3.80 -21.74 8.30
CA LEU A 258 -3.36 -22.32 7.02
C LEU A 258 -1.89 -22.77 7.08
N CYS A 259 -1.05 -22.03 7.80
CA CYS A 259 0.41 -22.17 7.77
C CYS A 259 0.98 -23.08 8.88
N VAL A 260 0.15 -23.77 9.66
CA VAL A 260 0.58 -24.64 10.78
C VAL A 260 0.07 -26.07 10.63
N GLY A 261 0.76 -27.02 11.27
CA GLY A 261 0.42 -28.44 11.27
C GLY A 261 1.10 -29.23 10.14
N GLU A 262 0.80 -30.53 10.06
CA GLU A 262 1.41 -31.44 9.08
C GLU A 262 0.95 -31.15 7.64
N ASN A 263 -0.28 -30.65 7.47
CA ASN A 263 -0.86 -30.28 6.17
C ASN A 263 -0.85 -28.75 6.00
N ALA A 264 0.22 -28.07 6.40
CA ALA A 264 0.32 -26.62 6.21
C ALA A 264 0.30 -26.27 4.70
N ALA A 265 -0.51 -25.28 4.32
CA ALA A 265 -0.62 -24.80 2.96
C ALA A 265 0.02 -23.41 2.84
N GLN A 266 0.60 -23.12 1.68
CA GLN A 266 1.04 -21.75 1.36
C GLN A 266 -0.19 -20.84 1.21
N TYR A 267 -0.05 -19.58 1.59
CA TYR A 267 -1.18 -18.64 1.62
C TYR A 267 -0.82 -17.31 0.95
N THR A 268 -1.65 -16.86 0.00
CA THR A 268 -1.37 -15.65 -0.81
C THR A 268 -1.30 -14.36 0.00
N PHE A 269 -2.19 -14.17 0.97
CA PHE A 269 -2.19 -12.93 1.74
C PHE A 269 -1.14 -12.97 2.85
N GLY A 270 -1.17 -13.96 3.73
CA GLY A 270 -0.34 -13.94 4.95
C GLY A 270 -0.71 -12.78 5.89
N TRP A 271 0.05 -12.64 6.98
CA TRP A 271 -0.12 -11.53 7.92
C TRP A 271 0.75 -10.34 7.53
N ALA A 272 0.21 -9.12 7.62
CA ALA A 272 0.91 -7.87 7.26
C ALA A 272 1.38 -7.84 5.79
N TRP A 273 0.54 -8.36 4.90
CA TRP A 273 0.76 -8.48 3.46
C TRP A 273 1.10 -7.17 2.75
N GLN A 274 0.82 -6.01 3.36
CA GLN A 274 1.17 -4.69 2.83
C GLN A 274 2.68 -4.48 2.68
N GLY A 275 3.50 -5.30 3.34
CA GLY A 275 4.96 -5.30 3.18
C GLY A 275 5.49 -6.31 2.16
N ALA A 276 4.62 -7.11 1.52
CA ALA A 276 5.04 -8.09 0.53
C ALA A 276 5.27 -7.45 -0.84
N THR A 277 6.19 -7.99 -1.64
CA THR A 277 6.39 -7.55 -3.04
C THR A 277 5.09 -7.64 -3.85
N THR A 278 4.23 -8.61 -3.53
CA THR A 278 2.93 -8.85 -4.20
C THR A 278 1.79 -8.02 -3.61
N ALA A 279 2.07 -7.01 -2.78
CA ALA A 279 1.03 -6.20 -2.13
C ALA A 279 0.06 -5.56 -3.14
N SER A 280 0.55 -5.05 -4.28
CA SER A 280 -0.32 -4.49 -5.32
C SER A 280 -1.22 -5.55 -5.96
N ASN A 281 -0.69 -6.75 -6.23
CA ASN A 281 -1.50 -7.88 -6.71
C ASN A 281 -2.64 -8.21 -5.73
N ILE A 282 -2.34 -8.21 -4.43
CA ILE A 282 -3.30 -8.47 -3.36
C ILE A 282 -4.37 -7.37 -3.29
N VAL A 283 -3.98 -6.09 -3.43
CA VAL A 283 -4.93 -4.97 -3.52
C VAL A 283 -5.88 -5.20 -4.69
N MET A 284 -5.36 -5.53 -5.88
CA MET A 284 -6.18 -5.76 -7.06
C MET A 284 -7.15 -6.94 -6.89
N LEU A 285 -6.73 -8.05 -6.26
CA LEU A 285 -7.63 -9.15 -5.93
C LEU A 285 -8.77 -8.72 -5.00
N ASN A 286 -8.45 -7.96 -3.95
CA ASN A 286 -9.45 -7.43 -3.02
C ASN A 286 -10.43 -6.48 -3.72
N THR A 287 -9.91 -5.56 -4.54
CA THR A 287 -10.73 -4.64 -5.33
C THR A 287 -11.63 -5.38 -6.32
N ALA A 288 -11.12 -6.44 -6.96
CA ALA A 288 -11.91 -7.29 -7.84
C ALA A 288 -13.06 -7.97 -7.09
N LEU A 289 -12.82 -8.48 -5.88
CA LEU A 289 -13.87 -9.04 -5.04
C LEU A 289 -14.93 -8.00 -4.67
N GLU A 290 -14.50 -6.80 -4.24
CA GLU A 290 -15.39 -5.71 -3.83
C GLU A 290 -16.27 -5.22 -4.97
N LYS A 291 -15.72 -5.12 -6.19
CA LYS A 291 -16.43 -4.70 -7.41
C LYS A 291 -17.20 -5.85 -8.09
N GLY A 292 -16.95 -7.09 -7.69
CA GLY A 292 -17.56 -8.27 -8.30
C GLY A 292 -17.01 -8.60 -9.69
N GLU A 293 -15.72 -8.32 -9.93
CA GLU A 293 -14.98 -8.58 -11.16
C GLU A 293 -14.28 -9.94 -11.05
N TYR A 294 -15.09 -11.01 -11.04
CA TYR A 294 -14.63 -12.34 -10.65
C TYR A 294 -13.73 -13.00 -11.69
N GLU A 295 -13.89 -12.67 -12.96
CA GLU A 295 -13.08 -13.19 -14.07
C GLU A 295 -11.62 -12.78 -13.89
N TYR A 296 -11.37 -11.52 -13.57
CA TYR A 296 -10.04 -11.04 -13.19
C TYR A 296 -9.53 -11.74 -11.92
N LEU A 297 -10.36 -11.88 -10.89
CA LEU A 297 -9.98 -12.47 -9.60
C LEU A 297 -9.45 -13.89 -9.77
N PHE A 298 -10.22 -14.78 -10.40
CA PHE A 298 -9.83 -16.18 -10.58
C PHE A 298 -8.63 -16.31 -11.52
N ASP A 299 -8.58 -15.53 -12.60
CA ASP A 299 -7.45 -15.51 -13.54
C ASP A 299 -6.13 -15.11 -12.84
N ARG A 300 -6.16 -14.05 -12.03
CA ARG A 300 -4.98 -13.61 -11.26
C ARG A 300 -4.62 -14.55 -10.12
N CYS A 301 -5.59 -15.26 -9.55
CA CYS A 301 -5.30 -16.31 -8.56
C CYS A 301 -4.39 -17.39 -9.16
N ILE A 302 -4.58 -17.78 -10.42
CA ILE A 302 -3.70 -18.74 -11.12
C ILE A 302 -2.28 -18.19 -11.26
N GLU A 303 -2.14 -16.93 -11.66
CA GLU A 303 -0.83 -16.27 -11.81
C GLU A 303 -0.04 -16.24 -10.49
N LEU A 304 -0.76 -16.05 -9.39
CA LEU A 304 -0.24 -16.13 -8.03
C LEU A 304 -0.16 -17.58 -7.51
N GLY A 305 -0.24 -18.59 -8.37
CA GLY A 305 -0.06 -20.00 -8.02
C GLY A 305 -1.12 -20.58 -7.09
N ASN A 306 -2.30 -19.95 -6.99
CA ASN A 306 -3.40 -20.48 -6.22
C ASN A 306 -4.10 -21.56 -7.05
N ASP A 307 -4.25 -22.73 -6.45
CA ASP A 307 -5.05 -23.83 -6.97
C ASP A 307 -6.34 -23.98 -6.17
N THR A 308 -6.41 -23.36 -4.99
CA THR A 308 -7.59 -23.36 -4.12
C THR A 308 -7.98 -21.93 -3.74
N VAL A 309 -9.24 -21.56 -3.97
CA VAL A 309 -9.77 -20.23 -3.69
C VAL A 309 -11.03 -20.33 -2.84
N ILE A 310 -11.09 -19.58 -1.73
CA ILE A 310 -12.24 -19.54 -0.83
C ILE A 310 -12.85 -18.14 -0.88
N ILE A 311 -14.15 -18.06 -1.16
CA ILE A 311 -14.88 -16.78 -1.25
C ILE A 311 -16.09 -16.84 -0.32
N LEU A 312 -16.19 -15.85 0.59
CA LEU A 312 -17.31 -15.73 1.51
C LEU A 312 -18.57 -15.29 0.77
N LYS A 313 -19.70 -15.95 1.03
CA LYS A 313 -20.99 -15.67 0.36
C LYS A 313 -21.45 -14.23 0.60
N ASP A 314 -21.26 -13.72 1.80
CA ASP A 314 -21.58 -12.34 2.18
C ASP A 314 -20.85 -11.30 1.30
N GLN A 315 -19.66 -11.59 0.79
CA GLN A 315 -18.91 -10.66 -0.06
C GLN A 315 -19.51 -10.58 -1.46
N VAL A 316 -20.03 -11.70 -1.98
CA VAL A 316 -20.72 -11.74 -3.28
C VAL A 316 -21.99 -10.90 -3.24
N VAL A 317 -22.76 -11.04 -2.15
CA VAL A 317 -23.98 -10.25 -1.94
C VAL A 317 -23.67 -8.75 -1.82
N LYS A 318 -22.60 -8.38 -1.10
CA LYS A 318 -22.18 -6.98 -0.97
C LYS A 318 -21.73 -6.35 -2.29
N ALA A 319 -21.12 -7.13 -3.17
CA ALA A 319 -20.75 -6.70 -4.52
C ALA A 319 -21.97 -6.56 -5.46
N ASN A 320 -23.19 -6.84 -4.98
CA ASN A 320 -24.43 -6.83 -5.77
C ASN A 320 -24.36 -7.77 -7.00
N LYS A 321 -23.66 -8.90 -6.86
CA LYS A 321 -23.54 -9.96 -7.86
C LYS A 321 -24.28 -11.23 -7.42
N THR A 322 -24.50 -12.14 -8.35
CA THR A 322 -25.09 -13.45 -8.06
C THR A 322 -24.01 -14.50 -7.83
N TYR A 323 -24.35 -15.59 -7.13
CA TYR A 323 -23.47 -16.75 -7.03
C TYR A 323 -23.24 -17.42 -8.40
N SER A 324 -24.16 -17.25 -9.36
CA SER A 324 -23.96 -17.77 -10.72
C SER A 324 -22.85 -17.02 -11.44
N ASP A 325 -22.79 -15.68 -11.29
CA ASP A 325 -21.71 -14.87 -11.88
C ASP A 325 -20.35 -15.34 -11.35
N LEU A 326 -20.28 -15.58 -10.04
CA LEU A 326 -19.08 -16.11 -9.39
C LEU A 326 -18.67 -17.49 -9.93
N ILE A 327 -19.61 -18.44 -10.01
CA ILE A 327 -19.33 -19.81 -10.44
C ILE A 327 -18.96 -19.85 -11.93
N ASN A 328 -19.60 -19.03 -12.76
CA ASN A 328 -19.27 -18.94 -14.19
C ASN A 328 -17.84 -18.42 -14.38
N ALA A 329 -17.49 -17.31 -13.71
CA ALA A 329 -16.13 -16.74 -13.77
C ALA A 329 -15.05 -17.73 -13.28
N ALA A 330 -15.34 -18.49 -12.21
CA ALA A 330 -14.47 -19.56 -11.73
C ALA A 330 -14.27 -20.64 -12.81
N THR A 331 -15.36 -21.05 -13.45
CA THR A 331 -15.38 -22.08 -14.49
C THR A 331 -14.59 -21.64 -15.73
N ASP A 332 -14.71 -20.38 -16.14
CA ASP A 332 -13.94 -19.82 -17.26
C ASP A 332 -12.43 -19.85 -17.00
N SER A 333 -12.03 -19.81 -15.74
CA SER A 333 -10.64 -19.98 -15.27
C SER A 333 -10.29 -21.44 -14.91
N ASN A 334 -11.12 -22.42 -15.28
CA ASN A 334 -10.96 -23.86 -14.98
C ASN A 334 -11.03 -24.26 -13.48
N TYR A 335 -11.53 -23.39 -12.61
CA TYR A 335 -11.90 -23.79 -11.25
C TYR A 335 -13.28 -24.43 -11.25
N TYR A 336 -13.46 -25.43 -10.39
CA TYR A 336 -14.77 -25.98 -10.07
C TYR A 336 -15.08 -25.78 -8.57
N VAL A 337 -16.37 -25.75 -8.24
CA VAL A 337 -16.81 -25.73 -6.84
C VAL A 337 -16.50 -27.08 -6.22
N TYR A 338 -15.48 -27.13 -5.36
CA TYR A 338 -15.15 -28.33 -4.59
C TYR A 338 -16.18 -28.55 -3.48
N LYS A 339 -16.53 -27.48 -2.77
CA LYS A 339 -17.55 -27.51 -1.72
C LYS A 339 -18.23 -26.17 -1.53
N GLU A 340 -19.54 -26.20 -1.38
CA GLU A 340 -20.33 -25.09 -0.85
C GLU A 340 -20.62 -25.36 0.63
N THR A 341 -20.30 -24.41 1.51
CA THR A 341 -20.67 -24.45 2.93
C THR A 341 -21.76 -23.42 3.21
N ASN A 342 -22.14 -23.25 4.48
CA ASN A 342 -23.10 -22.20 4.83
C ASN A 342 -22.51 -20.80 4.62
N GLU A 343 -21.20 -20.63 4.82
CA GLU A 343 -20.53 -19.32 4.87
C GLU A 343 -19.76 -19.01 3.58
N ALA A 344 -19.30 -20.02 2.83
CA ALA A 344 -18.37 -19.83 1.72
C ALA A 344 -18.56 -20.82 0.56
N PHE A 345 -18.01 -20.44 -0.58
CA PHE A 345 -17.66 -21.36 -1.67
C PHE A 345 -16.16 -21.66 -1.61
N ILE A 346 -15.81 -22.94 -1.70
CA ILE A 346 -14.44 -23.42 -1.84
C ILE A 346 -14.30 -23.94 -3.27
N PHE A 347 -13.44 -23.28 -4.03
CA PHE A 347 -13.09 -23.61 -5.40
C PHE A 347 -11.75 -24.31 -5.45
N HIS A 348 -11.61 -25.27 -6.37
CA HIS A 348 -10.37 -25.97 -6.64
C HIS A 348 -10.14 -26.09 -8.14
N MET A 349 -8.88 -26.12 -8.54
CA MET A 349 -8.43 -26.37 -9.90
C MET A 349 -7.44 -27.54 -9.88
N ASP A 350 -7.66 -28.53 -10.73
CA ASP A 350 -6.74 -29.65 -10.89
C ASP A 350 -5.41 -29.14 -11.47
N THR A 351 -4.33 -29.32 -10.71
CA THR A 351 -2.99 -28.79 -11.04
C THR A 351 -1.91 -29.85 -10.79
N PRO A 352 -0.73 -29.71 -11.42
CA PRO A 352 0.47 -30.39 -10.93
C PRO A 352 0.76 -30.00 -9.46
N GLU A 353 1.44 -30.86 -8.70
CA GLU A 353 1.82 -30.58 -7.30
C GLU A 353 2.55 -29.24 -7.14
N THR A 354 3.40 -28.90 -8.11
CA THR A 354 4.05 -27.59 -8.22
C THR A 354 4.06 -27.17 -9.68
N PHE A 355 3.59 -25.96 -9.94
CA PHE A 355 3.43 -25.41 -11.28
C PHE A 355 3.86 -23.94 -11.37
N GLY A 356 4.37 -23.60 -12.54
CA GLY A 356 4.50 -22.25 -13.04
C GLY A 356 3.44 -21.97 -14.10
N VAL A 357 3.41 -20.72 -14.56
CA VAL A 357 2.41 -20.25 -15.52
C VAL A 357 3.12 -19.58 -16.70
N VAL A 358 2.71 -19.93 -17.92
CA VAL A 358 3.05 -19.18 -19.13
C VAL A 358 1.80 -18.46 -19.57
N THR A 359 1.86 -17.14 -19.71
CA THR A 359 0.71 -16.31 -20.06
C THR A 359 0.99 -15.49 -21.30
N LYS A 360 0.02 -15.44 -22.20
CA LYS A 360 0.02 -14.53 -23.34
C LYS A 360 -1.00 -13.43 -23.13
N TYR A 361 -0.52 -12.25 -22.76
CA TYR A 361 -1.34 -11.04 -22.70
C TYR A 361 -1.47 -10.43 -24.08
N ARG A 362 -2.68 -9.98 -24.43
CA ARG A 362 -2.93 -9.27 -25.70
C ARG A 362 -2.77 -7.76 -25.54
N GLY A 363 -3.01 -7.25 -24.33
CA GLY A 363 -2.97 -5.82 -24.03
C GLY A 363 -1.88 -5.44 -23.03
N PHE A 364 -1.37 -4.22 -23.14
CA PHE A 364 -0.48 -3.63 -22.13
C PHE A 364 -0.91 -2.21 -21.74
N GLY A 365 -1.07 -1.97 -20.44
CA GLY A 365 -1.45 -0.68 -19.87
C GLY A 365 -0.23 0.08 -19.34
N ILE A 366 -0.17 1.38 -19.63
CA ILE A 366 0.89 2.29 -19.15
C ILE A 366 0.24 3.55 -18.57
N GLY A 367 0.67 3.90 -17.36
CA GLY A 367 0.22 5.11 -16.68
C GLY A 367 -0.60 4.86 -15.42
N LYS A 368 -0.81 5.94 -14.66
CA LYS A 368 -1.38 5.88 -13.31
C LYS A 368 -2.75 5.22 -13.23
N TYR A 369 -3.57 5.34 -14.28
CA TYR A 369 -4.94 4.83 -14.29
C TYR A 369 -5.09 3.59 -15.17
N ALA A 370 -3.98 3.03 -15.67
CA ALA A 370 -4.02 1.91 -16.59
C ALA A 370 -4.44 0.61 -15.90
N ASP A 371 -4.18 0.43 -14.60
CA ASP A 371 -4.51 -0.80 -13.87
C ASP A 371 -6.00 -1.11 -13.83
N GLU A 372 -6.85 -0.08 -13.87
CA GLU A 372 -8.30 -0.28 -13.85
C GLU A 372 -8.81 -0.98 -15.12
N ILE A 373 -8.09 -0.91 -16.25
CA ILE A 373 -8.48 -1.61 -17.49
C ILE A 373 -8.50 -3.13 -17.32
N MET A 374 -7.69 -3.65 -16.40
CA MET A 374 -7.52 -5.09 -16.23
C MET A 374 -8.76 -5.78 -15.65
N PHE A 375 -9.62 -5.03 -14.94
CA PHE A 375 -10.86 -5.60 -14.40
C PHE A 375 -11.85 -6.01 -15.51
N PRO A 376 -12.30 -5.08 -16.39
CA PRO A 376 -13.13 -5.45 -17.53
C PRO A 376 -12.35 -6.14 -18.66
N TYR A 377 -11.03 -5.98 -18.76
CA TYR A 377 -10.20 -6.62 -19.79
C TYR A 377 -8.99 -7.35 -19.17
N PRO A 378 -9.18 -8.55 -18.59
CA PRO A 378 -8.11 -9.33 -17.96
C PRO A 378 -6.96 -9.73 -18.91
N THR A 379 -7.17 -9.64 -20.23
CA THR A 379 -6.12 -9.80 -21.26
C THR A 379 -5.04 -8.72 -21.22
N PHE A 380 -5.22 -7.65 -20.44
CA PHE A 380 -4.23 -6.60 -20.23
C PHE A 380 -3.33 -6.89 -19.01
N ILE A 381 -2.09 -6.39 -19.08
CA ILE A 381 -1.13 -6.32 -17.98
C ILE A 381 -0.44 -4.95 -18.00
N GLY A 382 0.19 -4.52 -16.93
CA GLY A 382 0.83 -3.21 -16.83
C GLY A 382 1.80 -3.16 -15.66
N ALA A 383 2.75 -2.21 -15.69
CA ALA A 383 3.78 -2.14 -14.65
C ALA A 383 4.40 -0.75 -14.39
N SER A 384 4.50 0.14 -15.38
CA SER A 384 5.15 1.47 -15.23
C SER A 384 4.23 2.59 -15.64
N ASN A 385 4.44 3.75 -15.02
CA ASN A 385 3.79 4.99 -15.40
C ASN A 385 4.41 5.65 -16.63
N HIS A 386 5.66 5.30 -16.99
CA HIS A 386 6.36 5.93 -18.11
C HIS A 386 6.40 5.01 -19.33
N ILE A 387 6.03 5.54 -20.48
CA ILE A 387 6.10 4.79 -21.74
C ILE A 387 7.54 4.55 -22.19
N ASP A 388 8.44 5.49 -21.91
CA ASP A 388 9.83 5.46 -22.38
C ASP A 388 10.80 4.70 -21.47
N ASP A 389 10.26 4.00 -20.46
CA ASP A 389 10.93 2.96 -19.67
C ASP A 389 11.07 1.65 -20.45
N TYR A 390 10.21 1.43 -21.45
CA TYR A 390 10.22 0.23 -22.29
C TYR A 390 10.90 0.47 -23.62
N SER A 391 11.36 -0.61 -24.24
CA SER A 391 11.77 -0.61 -25.64
C SER A 391 10.56 -0.78 -26.57
N VAL A 392 10.73 -0.35 -27.83
CA VAL A 392 9.72 -0.59 -28.88
C VAL A 392 9.54 -2.10 -29.12
N ASP A 393 10.61 -2.88 -29.02
CA ASP A 393 10.55 -4.32 -29.28
C ASP A 393 9.74 -5.05 -28.21
N GLU A 394 9.91 -4.71 -26.93
CA GLU A 394 9.08 -5.26 -25.84
C GLU A 394 7.60 -4.90 -26.02
N LEU A 395 7.29 -3.63 -26.31
CA LEU A 395 5.90 -3.20 -26.47
C LEU A 395 5.26 -3.71 -27.77
N ALA A 396 6.06 -4.09 -28.78
CA ALA A 396 5.57 -4.64 -30.03
C ALA A 396 5.09 -6.09 -29.95
N GLU A 397 5.32 -6.78 -28.82
CA GLU A 397 4.79 -8.12 -28.56
C GLU A 397 3.29 -8.12 -28.26
N TYR A 398 2.74 -6.96 -27.87
CA TYR A 398 1.33 -6.79 -27.55
C TYR A 398 0.51 -6.35 -28.77
N GLU A 399 -0.75 -6.74 -28.80
CA GLU A 399 -1.69 -6.34 -29.86
C GLU A 399 -2.21 -4.92 -29.62
N THR A 400 -2.45 -4.57 -28.35
CA THR A 400 -3.02 -3.28 -27.95
C THR A 400 -2.26 -2.66 -26.78
N LEU A 401 -1.96 -1.36 -26.86
CA LEU A 401 -1.45 -0.55 -25.77
C LEU A 401 -2.51 0.45 -25.32
N TYR A 402 -2.67 0.59 -24.00
CA TYR A 402 -3.52 1.62 -23.41
C TYR A 402 -2.69 2.59 -22.58
N LEU A 403 -2.74 3.87 -22.95
CA LEU A 403 -2.00 4.95 -22.29
C LEU A 403 -2.99 5.84 -21.52
N SER A 404 -2.98 5.78 -20.19
CA SER A 404 -3.86 6.59 -19.35
C SER A 404 -3.17 7.07 -18.07
N GLY A 405 -3.06 8.38 -17.90
CA GLY A 405 -2.26 8.97 -16.82
C GLY A 405 -0.77 8.65 -16.95
N PHE A 406 -0.29 8.38 -18.16
CA PHE A 406 1.11 8.06 -18.43
C PHE A 406 2.00 9.30 -18.34
N GLU A 407 3.26 9.10 -18.02
CA GLU A 407 4.31 10.11 -18.04
C GLU A 407 5.37 9.76 -19.11
N TYR A 408 6.28 10.69 -19.36
CA TYR A 408 7.44 10.48 -20.23
C TYR A 408 8.61 11.34 -19.74
N HIS A 409 9.83 10.82 -19.89
CA HIS A 409 11.04 11.59 -19.65
C HIS A 409 11.30 12.56 -20.82
N ASP A 410 11.08 12.09 -22.05
CA ASP A 410 11.17 12.88 -23.27
C ASP A 410 9.93 12.67 -24.15
N ARG A 411 9.13 13.74 -24.30
CA ARG A 411 7.91 13.73 -25.11
C ARG A 411 8.16 13.34 -26.56
N VAL A 412 9.22 13.86 -27.18
CA VAL A 412 9.48 13.64 -28.61
C VAL A 412 9.90 12.20 -28.84
N LYS A 413 10.64 11.61 -27.89
CA LYS A 413 10.96 10.18 -27.89
C LYS A 413 9.69 9.34 -27.74
N ALA A 414 8.82 9.67 -26.78
CA ALA A 414 7.56 8.97 -26.53
C ALA A 414 6.61 9.03 -27.74
N GLU A 415 6.41 10.21 -28.33
CA GLU A 415 5.60 10.39 -29.55
C GLU A 415 6.13 9.55 -30.72
N ARG A 416 7.46 9.52 -30.90
CA ARG A 416 8.09 8.68 -31.93
C ARG A 416 7.89 7.18 -31.65
N MET A 417 8.04 6.75 -30.41
CA MET A 417 7.85 5.37 -29.98
C MET A 417 6.41 4.90 -30.25
N VAL A 418 5.41 5.70 -29.87
CA VAL A 418 4.00 5.41 -30.17
C VAL A 418 3.76 5.28 -31.67
N THR A 419 4.32 6.21 -32.46
CA THR A 419 4.19 6.18 -33.92
C THR A 419 4.84 4.92 -34.51
N GLU A 420 6.02 4.53 -34.02
CA GLU A 420 6.73 3.34 -34.47
C GLU A 420 5.97 2.05 -34.12
N LEU A 421 5.43 1.94 -32.91
CA LEU A 421 4.59 0.82 -32.47
C LEU A 421 3.34 0.70 -33.35
N ALA A 422 2.67 1.82 -33.59
CA ALA A 422 1.50 1.86 -34.47
C ALA A 422 1.82 1.45 -35.91
N ASN A 423 3.00 1.83 -36.43
CA ASN A 423 3.47 1.41 -37.75
C ASN A 423 3.81 -0.09 -37.82
N ARG A 424 4.17 -0.71 -36.70
CA ARG A 424 4.38 -2.16 -36.58
C ARG A 424 3.07 -2.95 -36.41
N GLY A 425 1.93 -2.27 -36.38
CA GLY A 425 0.60 -2.88 -36.28
C GLY A 425 0.02 -2.94 -34.87
N VAL A 426 0.72 -2.38 -33.87
CA VAL A 426 0.23 -2.31 -32.50
C VAL A 426 -0.85 -1.23 -32.40
N ARG A 427 -2.00 -1.55 -31.84
CA ARG A 427 -3.08 -0.59 -31.62
C ARG A 427 -2.80 0.22 -30.36
N VAL A 428 -2.63 1.53 -30.46
CA VAL A 428 -2.35 2.41 -29.31
C VAL A 428 -3.57 3.27 -29.02
N VAL A 429 -4.20 3.03 -27.88
CA VAL A 429 -5.35 3.80 -27.38
C VAL A 429 -4.86 4.77 -26.32
N ILE A 430 -5.13 6.06 -26.53
CA ILE A 430 -4.66 7.15 -25.67
C ILE A 430 -5.86 7.82 -25.02
N ASP A 431 -5.89 7.76 -23.69
CA ASP A 431 -6.84 8.50 -22.86
C ASP A 431 -6.39 9.97 -22.73
N MET A 432 -7.07 10.84 -23.46
CA MET A 432 -6.78 12.26 -23.59
C MET A 432 -7.17 13.08 -22.36
N ASP A 433 -8.01 12.54 -21.47
CA ASP A 433 -8.36 13.21 -20.22
C ASP A 433 -7.16 13.30 -19.28
N HIS A 434 -6.28 12.31 -19.33
CA HIS A 434 -5.18 12.14 -18.38
C HIS A 434 -3.78 12.27 -19.00
N ILE A 435 -3.63 12.89 -20.17
CA ILE A 435 -2.29 13.11 -20.75
C ILE A 435 -1.46 14.17 -19.98
N PRO A 436 -0.12 14.08 -19.98
CA PRO A 436 0.75 15.06 -19.34
C PRO A 436 0.60 16.48 -19.87
N ILE A 437 0.69 17.45 -18.95
CA ILE A 437 0.78 18.87 -19.31
C ILE A 437 2.19 19.16 -19.82
N VAL A 438 2.30 19.70 -21.03
CA VAL A 438 3.58 20.14 -21.60
C VAL A 438 4.11 21.33 -20.80
N LYS A 439 5.27 21.16 -20.16
CA LYS A 439 5.80 22.10 -19.15
C LYS A 439 6.09 23.47 -19.73
N GLU A 440 6.55 23.52 -20.98
CA GLU A 440 7.03 24.71 -21.68
C GLU A 440 5.91 25.70 -22.00
N ASN A 441 4.75 25.20 -22.42
CA ASN A 441 3.65 26.03 -22.92
C ASN A 441 2.33 25.84 -22.16
N LYS A 442 2.32 24.98 -21.13
CA LYS A 442 1.15 24.64 -20.30
C LYS A 442 -0.05 24.10 -21.09
N ARG A 443 0.19 23.57 -22.29
CA ARG A 443 -0.85 22.95 -23.12
C ARG A 443 -0.95 21.46 -22.83
N VAL A 444 -2.14 20.92 -23.04
CA VAL A 444 -2.47 19.49 -22.87
C VAL A 444 -2.61 18.90 -24.27
N TYR A 445 -1.51 18.37 -24.81
CA TYR A 445 -1.50 17.80 -26.15
C TYR A 445 -0.43 16.71 -26.29
N PHE A 446 -0.71 15.74 -27.15
CA PHE A 446 0.19 14.63 -27.46
C PHE A 446 -0.04 14.21 -28.92
N LEU A 447 1.03 13.96 -29.67
CA LEU A 447 0.95 13.65 -31.11
C LEU A 447 0.16 14.67 -31.93
N GLY A 448 0.23 15.94 -31.56
CA GLY A 448 -0.48 17.04 -32.23
C GLY A 448 -1.97 17.13 -31.92
N VAL A 449 -2.54 16.21 -31.15
CA VAL A 449 -3.94 16.25 -30.70
C VAL A 449 -4.03 16.98 -29.36
N VAL A 450 -4.93 17.96 -29.28
CA VAL A 450 -5.15 18.79 -28.09
C VAL A 450 -6.36 18.27 -27.32
N ALA A 451 -6.27 18.21 -26.00
CA ALA A 451 -7.40 17.92 -25.12
C ALA A 451 -7.92 19.22 -24.48
N GLN A 452 -9.22 19.47 -24.60
CA GLN A 452 -9.88 20.70 -24.18
C GLN A 452 -10.90 20.41 -23.08
N ASP A 453 -10.84 21.15 -21.97
CA ASP A 453 -11.73 20.95 -20.83
C ASP A 453 -13.20 21.27 -21.18
N ILE A 454 -14.10 20.41 -20.71
CA ILE A 454 -15.56 20.58 -20.77
C ILE A 454 -16.22 19.93 -19.55
N SER A 455 -17.40 20.42 -19.19
CA SER A 455 -18.22 19.82 -18.15
C SER A 455 -19.62 19.52 -18.68
N PHE A 456 -20.09 18.31 -18.42
CA PHE A 456 -21.47 17.90 -18.67
C PHE A 456 -22.21 17.76 -17.34
N THR A 457 -23.54 17.89 -17.38
CA THR A 457 -24.41 17.71 -16.22
C THR A 457 -25.45 16.65 -16.53
N GLU A 458 -25.80 15.82 -15.56
CA GLU A 458 -26.83 14.77 -15.62
C GLU A 458 -26.48 13.57 -16.53
N ALA A 459 -26.07 13.81 -17.78
CA ALA A 459 -25.65 12.77 -18.71
C ALA A 459 -24.77 13.37 -19.81
N PHE A 460 -24.12 12.51 -20.61
CA PHE A 460 -23.57 12.96 -21.88
C PHE A 460 -24.69 13.37 -22.84
N PRO A 461 -24.46 14.36 -23.73
CA PRO A 461 -25.37 14.63 -24.83
C PRO A 461 -25.48 13.41 -25.77
N THR A 462 -26.38 13.48 -26.76
CA THR A 462 -26.44 12.43 -27.78
C THR A 462 -25.09 12.33 -28.47
N ILE A 463 -24.52 11.12 -28.47
CA ILE A 463 -23.26 10.86 -29.15
C ILE A 463 -23.51 10.13 -30.46
N THR A 464 -22.66 10.38 -31.44
CA THR A 464 -22.59 9.62 -32.69
C THR A 464 -21.24 8.93 -32.73
N TYR A 465 -21.20 7.62 -32.98
CA TYR A 465 -19.97 6.85 -33.14
C TYR A 465 -20.08 5.99 -34.39
N LYS A 466 -19.13 6.11 -35.34
CA LYS A 466 -19.15 5.41 -36.64
C LYS A 466 -20.54 5.47 -37.31
N ASP A 467 -21.08 6.68 -37.40
CA ASP A 467 -22.41 6.99 -37.98
C ASP A 467 -23.63 6.42 -37.22
N GLU A 468 -23.43 5.81 -36.05
CA GLU A 468 -24.51 5.31 -35.18
C GLU A 468 -24.77 6.28 -34.03
N LYS A 469 -26.00 6.79 -33.93
CA LYS A 469 -26.42 7.59 -32.77
C LYS A 469 -26.68 6.69 -31.57
N MET A 470 -26.08 7.04 -30.44
CA MET A 470 -26.21 6.30 -29.19
C MET A 470 -26.60 7.23 -28.05
N TYR A 471 -27.34 6.67 -27.10
CA TYR A 471 -27.71 7.31 -25.85
C TYR A 471 -26.99 6.58 -24.73
N LEU A 472 -26.24 7.34 -23.93
CA LEU A 472 -25.55 6.84 -22.77
C LEU A 472 -26.38 7.08 -21.51
N SER A 473 -26.17 6.25 -20.50
CA SER A 473 -26.80 6.35 -19.19
C SER A 473 -26.44 7.64 -18.46
N SER A 474 -27.29 8.06 -17.52
CA SER A 474 -27.02 9.21 -16.66
C SER A 474 -25.78 9.01 -15.80
N PHE A 475 -25.15 10.12 -15.41
CA PHE A 475 -24.03 10.09 -14.48
C PHE A 475 -24.47 9.63 -13.08
N PRO A 476 -23.59 8.97 -12.32
CA PRO A 476 -23.82 8.66 -10.91
C PRO A 476 -24.14 9.91 -10.08
N GLU A 477 -24.92 9.75 -9.00
CA GLU A 477 -25.36 10.90 -8.17
C GLU A 477 -24.19 11.70 -7.57
N ASP A 478 -23.12 11.00 -7.16
CA ASP A 478 -21.90 11.58 -6.62
C ASP A 478 -21.00 12.23 -7.70
N HIS A 479 -21.33 11.99 -8.98
CA HIS A 479 -20.65 12.52 -10.15
C HIS A 479 -21.60 13.28 -11.09
N TYR A 480 -22.67 13.90 -10.57
CA TYR A 480 -23.69 14.60 -11.35
C TYR A 480 -23.13 15.65 -12.33
N THR A 481 -22.02 16.29 -11.98
CA THR A 481 -21.22 17.12 -12.89
C THR A 481 -19.97 16.34 -13.31
N TRP A 482 -19.90 16.00 -14.59
CA TRP A 482 -18.81 15.24 -15.18
C TRP A 482 -17.79 16.18 -15.82
N ASN A 483 -16.63 16.35 -15.18
CA ASN A 483 -15.53 17.16 -15.73
C ASN A 483 -14.64 16.28 -16.58
N THR A 484 -14.43 16.67 -17.82
CA THR A 484 -13.75 15.83 -18.82
C THR A 484 -13.17 16.66 -19.96
N LYS A 485 -12.63 16.02 -21.00
CA LYS A 485 -12.06 16.67 -22.16
C LYS A 485 -12.60 16.15 -23.48
N TYR A 486 -12.84 17.05 -24.43
CA TYR A 486 -12.99 16.69 -25.84
C TYR A 486 -11.66 16.87 -26.57
N ILE A 487 -11.56 16.34 -27.80
CA ILE A 487 -10.30 16.33 -28.56
C ILE A 487 -10.38 17.22 -29.80
N GLU A 488 -9.28 17.90 -30.11
CA GLU A 488 -9.09 18.71 -31.32
C GLU A 488 -7.81 18.31 -32.05
N GLY A 489 -7.78 18.49 -33.38
CA GLY A 489 -6.60 18.19 -34.19
C GLY A 489 -6.47 16.74 -34.66
N VAL A 490 -7.55 15.94 -34.52
CA VAL A 490 -7.68 14.66 -35.22
C VAL A 490 -8.12 14.86 -36.66
N SER A 491 -7.60 14.04 -37.58
CA SER A 491 -7.88 14.12 -39.02
C SER A 491 -9.11 13.31 -39.42
N ASN A 492 -9.36 12.19 -38.72
CA ASN A 492 -10.49 11.31 -38.95
C ASN A 492 -11.28 11.15 -37.64
N ILE A 493 -12.43 11.83 -37.56
CA ILE A 493 -13.30 11.81 -36.39
C ILE A 493 -14.13 10.53 -36.43
N LEU A 494 -14.01 9.70 -35.40
CA LEU A 494 -14.78 8.45 -35.27
C LEU A 494 -16.06 8.65 -34.45
N GLY A 495 -16.11 9.67 -33.59
CA GLY A 495 -17.31 9.99 -32.85
C GLY A 495 -17.37 11.41 -32.30
N THR A 496 -18.58 11.94 -32.26
CA THR A 496 -18.92 13.31 -31.85
C THR A 496 -20.05 13.33 -30.84
N ALA A 497 -20.18 14.45 -30.13
CA ALA A 497 -21.26 14.73 -29.21
C ALA A 497 -21.96 16.03 -29.63
N ASP A 498 -23.30 16.00 -29.71
CA ASP A 498 -24.12 17.14 -30.11
C ASP A 498 -24.29 18.11 -28.91
N TYR A 499 -23.53 19.21 -28.85
CA TYR A 499 -23.54 20.15 -27.72
C TYR A 499 -23.67 21.61 -28.17
N TYR A 500 -24.82 22.25 -27.86
CA TYR A 500 -25.13 23.65 -28.22
C TYR A 500 -24.76 24.04 -29.66
N ASP A 501 -25.29 23.30 -30.64
CA ASP A 501 -25.05 23.50 -32.08
C ASP A 501 -23.58 23.31 -32.52
N GLN A 502 -22.76 22.66 -31.69
CA GLN A 502 -21.40 22.24 -32.01
C GLN A 502 -21.28 20.72 -31.90
N GLU A 503 -20.53 20.12 -32.83
CA GLU A 503 -20.11 18.73 -32.75
C GLU A 503 -18.76 18.65 -32.06
N LEU A 504 -18.73 18.09 -30.85
CA LEU A 504 -17.50 17.91 -30.09
C LEU A 504 -16.93 16.54 -30.36
N ALA A 505 -15.76 16.46 -31.00
CA ALA A 505 -15.08 15.18 -31.21
C ALA A 505 -14.60 14.61 -29.88
N PHE A 506 -14.95 13.37 -29.58
CA PHE A 506 -14.47 12.66 -28.38
C PHE A 506 -13.62 11.44 -28.72
N ILE A 507 -13.68 10.94 -29.96
CA ILE A 507 -12.85 9.83 -30.41
C ILE A 507 -12.44 10.00 -31.87
N GLY A 508 -11.18 9.74 -32.18
CA GLY A 508 -10.64 9.94 -33.52
C GLY A 508 -9.24 9.37 -33.73
N THR A 509 -8.81 9.43 -34.99
CA THR A 509 -7.49 8.96 -35.46
C THR A 509 -6.83 10.02 -36.34
N ASN A 510 -5.52 9.89 -36.56
CA ASN A 510 -4.75 10.71 -37.51
C ASN A 510 -4.29 9.85 -38.70
N GLU A 511 -3.16 10.16 -39.33
CA GLU A 511 -2.63 9.41 -40.49
C GLU A 511 -2.48 7.90 -40.22
N ASN A 512 -2.18 7.53 -38.98
CA ASN A 512 -2.12 6.12 -38.56
C ASN A 512 -3.40 5.74 -37.80
N GLU A 513 -4.22 4.87 -38.41
CA GLU A 513 -5.48 4.38 -37.85
C GLU A 513 -5.32 3.52 -36.59
N ASN A 514 -4.11 3.00 -36.33
CA ASN A 514 -3.82 2.25 -35.11
C ASN A 514 -3.64 3.16 -33.89
N ILE A 515 -3.53 4.49 -34.06
CA ILE A 515 -3.45 5.44 -32.94
C ILE A 515 -4.82 6.06 -32.73
N ILE A 516 -5.48 5.69 -31.62
CA ILE A 516 -6.83 6.11 -31.27
C ILE A 516 -6.74 7.06 -30.09
N PHE A 517 -7.27 8.26 -30.25
CA PHE A 517 -7.40 9.26 -29.20
C PHE A 517 -8.82 9.22 -28.65
N ILE A 518 -8.97 9.10 -27.33
CA ILE A 518 -10.27 9.02 -26.64
C ILE A 518 -10.32 10.11 -25.56
N GLY A 519 -11.34 10.96 -25.59
CA GLY A 519 -11.68 11.89 -24.52
C GLY A 519 -12.91 11.43 -23.74
N PHE A 520 -13.61 12.37 -23.12
CA PHE A 520 -14.82 12.17 -22.30
C PHE A 520 -14.62 11.34 -21.04
N ASN A 521 -13.37 11.01 -20.68
CA ASN A 521 -13.03 10.11 -19.58
C ASN A 521 -13.88 8.83 -19.67
N LEU A 522 -14.04 8.34 -20.91
CA LEU A 522 -15.06 7.37 -21.27
C LEU A 522 -14.85 6.03 -20.55
N PHE A 523 -13.59 5.63 -20.36
CA PHE A 523 -13.26 4.43 -19.60
C PHE A 523 -13.77 4.50 -18.16
N TYR A 524 -13.43 5.57 -17.43
CA TYR A 524 -13.90 5.76 -16.05
C TYR A 524 -15.44 5.82 -15.99
N TYR A 525 -16.07 6.48 -16.96
CA TYR A 525 -17.54 6.49 -17.07
C TYR A 525 -18.13 5.07 -17.19
N CYS A 526 -17.53 4.20 -18.01
CA CYS A 526 -17.99 2.82 -18.18
C CYS A 526 -17.89 2.02 -16.87
N ILE A 527 -16.78 2.19 -16.14
CA ILE A 527 -16.59 1.53 -14.84
C ILE A 527 -17.66 1.97 -13.83
N GLN A 528 -18.04 3.25 -13.82
CA GLN A 528 -19.03 3.76 -12.87
C GLN A 528 -20.47 3.40 -13.22
N THR A 529 -20.80 3.29 -14.51
CA THR A 529 -22.20 3.16 -14.97
C THR A 529 -22.56 1.77 -15.50
N SER A 530 -21.56 0.93 -15.82
CA SER A 530 -21.75 -0.34 -16.53
C SER A 530 -22.50 -0.21 -17.87
N ASP A 531 -22.43 0.97 -18.50
CA ASP A 531 -23.16 1.28 -19.74
C ASP A 531 -22.63 0.47 -20.94
N GLN A 532 -23.52 -0.34 -21.54
CA GLN A 532 -23.18 -1.25 -22.62
C GLN A 532 -22.84 -0.55 -23.94
N ASN A 533 -23.46 0.61 -24.21
CA ASN A 533 -23.16 1.38 -25.43
C ASN A 533 -21.77 2.01 -25.33
N ALA A 534 -21.42 2.55 -24.16
CA ALA A 534 -20.07 3.07 -23.93
C ALA A 534 -19.02 1.95 -23.97
N PHE A 535 -19.31 0.77 -23.40
CA PHE A 535 -18.43 -0.39 -23.54
C PHE A 535 -18.28 -0.88 -24.97
N LYS A 536 -19.31 -0.77 -25.83
CA LYS A 536 -19.19 -1.08 -27.27
C LYS A 536 -18.09 -0.25 -27.93
N ILE A 537 -18.00 1.05 -27.60
CA ILE A 537 -16.95 1.95 -28.11
C ILE A 537 -15.57 1.49 -27.61
N LEU A 538 -15.45 1.14 -26.33
CA LEU A 538 -14.19 0.69 -25.75
C LEU A 538 -13.73 -0.65 -26.31
N ASN A 539 -14.63 -1.63 -26.45
CA ASN A 539 -14.34 -2.93 -27.04
C ASN A 539 -13.77 -2.79 -28.46
N ASP A 540 -14.38 -1.93 -29.27
CA ASP A 540 -13.91 -1.60 -30.63
C ASP A 540 -12.55 -0.87 -30.59
N SER A 541 -12.40 0.07 -29.66
CA SER A 541 -11.16 0.83 -29.50
C SER A 541 -9.99 -0.05 -29.08
N PHE A 542 -10.19 -0.97 -28.13
CA PHE A 542 -9.15 -1.89 -27.63
C PHE A 542 -8.98 -3.14 -28.49
N ASN A 543 -9.93 -3.44 -29.38
CA ASN A 543 -10.02 -4.73 -30.07
C ASN A 543 -10.00 -5.93 -29.09
N ALA A 544 -10.70 -5.76 -27.98
CA ALA A 544 -10.80 -6.72 -26.89
C ALA A 544 -12.27 -6.86 -26.45
N LYS A 545 -12.64 -8.02 -25.92
CA LYS A 545 -13.97 -8.23 -25.35
C LYS A 545 -13.91 -8.11 -23.84
N LEU A 546 -15.02 -7.63 -23.26
CA LEU A 546 -15.21 -7.65 -21.82
C LEU A 546 -15.04 -9.07 -21.28
N TYR A 547 -14.31 -9.18 -20.18
CA TYR A 547 -14.08 -10.39 -19.41
C TYR A 547 -13.40 -11.52 -20.20
N GLU A 548 -12.82 -11.20 -21.37
CA GLU A 548 -11.95 -12.12 -22.09
C GLU A 548 -10.70 -12.39 -21.25
N LEU A 549 -10.45 -13.67 -20.96
CA LEU A 549 -9.30 -14.11 -20.19
C LEU A 549 -8.06 -14.27 -21.10
N PRO A 550 -6.85 -13.99 -20.57
CA PRO A 550 -5.62 -14.28 -21.29
C PRO A 550 -5.41 -15.78 -21.47
N GLU A 551 -4.68 -16.16 -22.53
CA GLU A 551 -4.29 -17.56 -22.72
C GLU A 551 -3.21 -17.93 -21.69
N ARG A 552 -3.48 -18.98 -20.90
CA ARG A 552 -2.56 -19.50 -19.87
C ARG A 552 -2.29 -20.98 -20.05
N ALA A 553 -1.05 -21.37 -19.85
CA ALA A 553 -0.63 -22.76 -19.73
C ALA A 553 0.01 -23.01 -18.37
N LEU A 554 -0.49 -24.01 -17.65
CA LEU A 554 0.16 -24.50 -16.43
C LEU A 554 1.31 -25.41 -16.80
N VAL A 555 2.45 -25.17 -16.21
CA VAL A 555 3.68 -25.89 -16.50
C VAL A 555 4.17 -26.54 -15.21
N PRO A 556 4.34 -27.87 -15.12
CA PRO A 556 4.95 -28.47 -13.94
C PRO A 556 6.39 -28.00 -13.80
N ILE A 557 6.77 -27.52 -12.62
CA ILE A 557 8.11 -27.03 -12.32
C ILE A 557 8.65 -27.73 -11.06
N ASP A 558 9.96 -27.97 -11.03
CA ASP A 558 10.65 -28.48 -9.85
C ASP A 558 11.41 -27.34 -9.17
N ILE A 559 11.19 -27.15 -7.87
CA ILE A 559 11.81 -26.08 -7.09
C ILE A 559 12.53 -26.69 -5.90
N LYS A 560 13.84 -26.52 -5.86
CA LYS A 560 14.69 -26.94 -4.74
C LYS A 560 15.13 -25.73 -3.95
N TYR A 561 14.67 -25.65 -2.70
CA TYR A 561 15.11 -24.65 -1.73
C TYR A 561 16.31 -25.19 -0.95
N GLU A 562 17.47 -24.57 -1.15
CA GLU A 562 18.66 -24.78 -0.34
C GLU A 562 18.87 -23.63 0.65
N LYS A 563 19.97 -23.67 1.41
CA LYS A 563 20.22 -22.69 2.48
C LYS A 563 20.35 -21.25 1.97
N ASP A 564 21.03 -21.07 0.85
CA ASP A 564 21.38 -19.78 0.23
C ASP A 564 21.17 -19.82 -1.29
N LYS A 565 20.35 -20.75 -1.77
CA LYS A 565 20.10 -20.95 -3.19
C LYS A 565 18.69 -21.49 -3.44
N ILE A 566 18.10 -21.10 -4.57
CA ILE A 566 16.90 -21.69 -5.13
C ILE A 566 17.27 -22.22 -6.52
N VAL A 567 16.99 -23.50 -6.78
CA VAL A 567 17.18 -24.09 -8.12
C VAL A 567 15.80 -24.37 -8.69
N ILE A 568 15.55 -23.88 -9.89
CA ILE A 568 14.27 -23.99 -10.58
C ILE A 568 14.51 -24.68 -11.92
N ASP A 569 13.82 -25.81 -12.11
CA ASP A 569 13.81 -26.57 -13.36
C ASP A 569 12.41 -26.48 -13.99
N THR A 570 12.36 -26.10 -15.26
CA THR A 570 11.12 -25.96 -16.04
C THR A 570 11.25 -26.68 -17.39
N PRO A 571 10.17 -27.26 -17.92
CA PRO A 571 10.21 -27.94 -19.24
C PRO A 571 10.25 -26.96 -20.42
N VAL A 572 9.83 -25.70 -20.20
CA VAL A 572 9.78 -24.62 -21.21
C VAL A 572 10.41 -23.35 -20.67
N GLU A 573 10.82 -22.47 -21.57
CA GLU A 573 11.40 -21.16 -21.27
C GLU A 573 10.32 -20.12 -20.94
N ASN A 574 10.73 -19.02 -20.30
CA ASN A 574 9.87 -17.86 -19.95
C ASN A 574 8.66 -18.22 -19.09
N VAL A 575 8.92 -18.82 -17.93
CA VAL A 575 7.89 -19.30 -17.00
C VAL A 575 7.78 -18.38 -15.79
N ASN A 576 6.56 -17.93 -15.47
CA ASN A 576 6.23 -17.37 -14.16
C ASN A 576 6.30 -18.50 -13.11
N THR A 577 7.20 -18.38 -12.15
CA THR A 577 7.38 -19.43 -11.11
C THR A 577 6.34 -19.37 -10.00
N THR A 578 5.48 -18.34 -9.99
CA THR A 578 4.54 -17.99 -8.90
C THR A 578 5.22 -17.57 -7.59
N ILE A 579 6.55 -17.51 -7.58
CA ILE A 579 7.35 -16.99 -6.46
C ILE A 579 7.40 -15.47 -6.58
N ALA A 580 7.20 -14.77 -5.46
CA ALA A 580 7.39 -13.32 -5.41
C ALA A 580 8.86 -12.96 -5.70
N TYR A 581 9.10 -12.03 -6.63
CA TYR A 581 10.44 -11.56 -6.90
C TYR A 581 11.01 -10.84 -5.65
N GLN A 582 12.29 -11.05 -5.36
CA GLN A 582 13.00 -10.39 -4.28
C GLN A 582 14.26 -9.71 -4.81
N ASP A 583 14.61 -8.56 -4.24
CA ASP A 583 15.80 -7.79 -4.59
C ASP A 583 17.12 -8.47 -4.20
N ASN A 584 17.04 -9.56 -3.42
CA ASN A 584 18.17 -10.35 -2.99
C ASN A 584 18.48 -11.56 -3.88
N PHE A 585 17.73 -11.73 -4.98
CA PHE A 585 17.96 -12.77 -5.97
C PHE A 585 19.10 -12.38 -6.91
N VAL A 586 20.11 -13.23 -7.01
CA VAL A 586 21.22 -13.09 -7.97
C VAL A 586 21.36 -14.38 -8.74
N SER A 587 21.43 -14.30 -10.06
CA SER A 587 21.60 -15.46 -10.94
C SER A 587 22.56 -15.13 -12.06
N ASP A 588 23.32 -16.13 -12.51
CA ASP A 588 24.08 -16.04 -13.76
C ASP A 588 23.15 -16.19 -14.98
N ASN A 589 22.00 -16.85 -14.81
CA ASN A 589 20.94 -16.92 -15.81
C ASN A 589 20.09 -15.64 -15.79
N ASN A 590 19.45 -15.33 -16.91
CA ASN A 590 18.57 -14.17 -16.97
C ASN A 590 17.24 -14.46 -16.22
N ILE A 591 16.94 -13.65 -15.21
CA ILE A 591 15.68 -13.66 -14.46
C ILE A 591 14.99 -12.32 -14.58
N MET A 592 13.65 -12.32 -14.60
CA MET A 592 12.86 -11.11 -14.80
C MET A 592 11.86 -10.93 -13.66
N LYS A 593 11.61 -9.67 -13.29
CA LYS A 593 10.46 -9.27 -12.48
C LYS A 593 9.35 -8.82 -13.43
N GLN A 594 8.23 -9.53 -13.44
CA GLN A 594 7.02 -9.10 -14.14
C GLN A 594 5.83 -9.26 -13.20
N ASN A 595 5.06 -8.19 -13.03
CA ASN A 595 3.91 -8.16 -12.12
C ASN A 595 4.26 -8.66 -10.69
N ASN A 596 5.43 -8.26 -10.18
CA ASN A 596 5.99 -8.64 -8.88
C ASN A 596 6.39 -10.12 -8.70
N LEU A 597 6.29 -10.93 -9.74
CA LEU A 597 6.62 -12.35 -9.72
C LEU A 597 7.95 -12.62 -10.42
N LEU A 598 8.61 -13.68 -10.00
CA LEU A 598 9.85 -14.19 -10.56
C LEU A 598 9.57 -14.99 -11.83
N TYR A 599 10.08 -14.49 -12.95
CA TYR A 599 10.10 -15.18 -14.23
C TYR A 599 11.50 -15.74 -14.49
N VAL A 600 11.56 -17.02 -14.85
CA VAL A 600 12.79 -17.68 -15.32
C VAL A 600 12.75 -17.76 -16.83
N THR A 601 13.81 -17.28 -17.49
CA THR A 601 13.88 -17.29 -18.96
C THR A 601 14.44 -18.60 -19.51
N GLU A 602 15.19 -19.34 -18.70
CA GLU A 602 15.83 -20.60 -19.07
C GLU A 602 15.20 -21.78 -18.33
N LYS A 603 15.33 -22.99 -18.92
CA LYS A 603 14.79 -24.24 -18.37
C LYS A 603 15.44 -24.70 -17.08
N HIS A 604 16.65 -24.24 -16.81
CA HIS A 604 17.37 -24.50 -15.58
C HIS A 604 17.92 -23.18 -15.09
N THR A 605 17.50 -22.77 -13.90
CA THR A 605 17.89 -21.49 -13.33
C THR A 605 18.35 -21.66 -11.89
N GLU A 606 19.54 -21.14 -11.59
CA GLU A 606 20.11 -21.16 -10.26
C GLU A 606 20.13 -19.74 -9.69
N ILE A 607 19.47 -19.54 -8.55
CA ILE A 607 19.32 -18.23 -7.91
C ILE A 607 19.98 -18.27 -6.54
N GLU A 608 21.06 -17.52 -6.38
CA GLU A 608 21.70 -17.28 -5.09
C GLU A 608 20.93 -16.24 -4.27
N LEU A 609 20.74 -16.53 -2.99
CA LEU A 609 20.12 -15.64 -2.01
C LEU A 609 21.19 -14.87 -1.26
N ILE A 610 21.43 -13.62 -1.66
CA ILE A 610 22.46 -12.78 -1.02
C ILE A 610 21.88 -11.91 0.09
N TYR A 611 22.77 -11.32 0.90
CA TYR A 611 22.36 -10.22 1.78
C TYR A 611 22.48 -8.90 0.99
N PRO A 612 21.35 -8.26 0.62
CA PRO A 612 21.38 -7.05 -0.21
C PRO A 612 22.15 -5.95 0.51
N TYR A 613 22.96 -5.18 -0.22
CA TYR A 613 23.76 -4.06 0.30
C TYR A 613 24.66 -4.38 1.52
N LYS A 614 25.10 -5.64 1.69
CA LYS A 614 25.93 -6.06 2.83
C LYS A 614 27.16 -5.17 3.06
N LYS A 615 27.92 -4.87 1.98
CA LYS A 615 29.13 -4.04 2.06
C LYS A 615 28.82 -2.59 2.48
N PRO A 616 27.94 -1.84 1.77
CA PRO A 616 27.51 -0.52 2.23
C PRO A 616 26.99 -0.51 3.67
N GLY A 617 26.13 -1.47 4.02
CA GLY A 617 25.56 -1.60 5.36
C GLY A 617 26.63 -1.77 6.44
N MET A 618 27.62 -2.65 6.23
CA MET A 618 28.75 -2.83 7.16
C MET A 618 29.60 -1.56 7.32
N ILE A 619 29.87 -0.85 6.22
CA ILE A 619 30.64 0.41 6.25
C ILE A 619 29.89 1.47 7.08
N VAL A 620 28.58 1.62 6.85
CA VAL A 620 27.74 2.57 7.59
C VAL A 620 27.68 2.20 9.07
N SER A 621 27.49 0.92 9.42
CA SER A 621 27.53 0.45 10.80
C SER A 621 28.87 0.75 11.49
N ALA A 622 30.00 0.45 10.83
CA ALA A 622 31.33 0.73 11.38
C ALA A 622 31.56 2.23 11.58
N ALA A 623 31.17 3.06 10.61
CA ALA A 623 31.19 4.51 10.74
C ALA A 623 30.30 4.99 11.89
N GLY A 624 29.10 4.40 12.06
CA GLY A 624 28.18 4.69 13.16
C GLY A 624 28.79 4.44 14.54
N VAL A 625 29.53 3.34 14.71
CA VAL A 625 30.26 3.06 15.96
C VAL A 625 31.35 4.10 16.20
N GLY A 626 32.11 4.48 15.17
CA GLY A 626 33.11 5.55 15.26
C GLY A 626 32.52 6.92 15.63
N VAL A 627 31.43 7.30 14.97
CA VAL A 627 30.68 8.53 15.25
C VAL A 627 30.10 8.52 16.66
N ALA A 628 29.58 7.38 17.14
CA ALA A 628 29.10 7.24 18.50
C ALA A 628 30.21 7.49 19.52
N PHE A 629 31.42 6.96 19.30
CA PHE A 629 32.56 7.21 20.18
C PHE A 629 32.94 8.71 20.20
N ILE A 630 33.09 9.33 19.03
CA ILE A 630 33.40 10.76 18.91
C ILE A 630 32.33 11.61 19.60
N TRP A 631 31.05 11.27 19.39
CA TRP A 631 29.92 11.95 19.98
C TRP A 631 29.93 11.90 21.51
N MET A 632 30.25 10.74 22.10
CA MET A 632 30.39 10.60 23.55
C MET A 632 31.54 11.48 24.11
N VAL A 633 32.66 11.59 23.38
CA VAL A 633 33.77 12.49 23.74
C VAL A 633 33.33 13.96 23.67
N ILE A 634 32.63 14.36 22.61
CA ILE A 634 32.11 15.73 22.44
C ILE A 634 31.18 16.11 23.59
N ILE A 635 30.21 15.25 23.92
CA ILE A 635 29.29 15.47 25.04
C ILE A 635 30.06 15.66 26.36
N HIS A 636 31.09 14.85 26.59
CA HIS A 636 31.92 14.94 27.80
C HIS A 636 32.70 16.26 27.86
N ILE A 637 33.29 16.70 26.74
CA ILE A 637 34.01 17.97 26.65
C ILE A 637 33.07 19.16 26.88
N ILE A 638 31.89 19.15 26.28
CA ILE A 638 30.87 20.20 26.47
C ILE A 638 30.46 20.28 27.95
N ASP A 639 30.22 19.13 28.59
CA ASP A 639 29.88 19.06 30.01
C ASP A 639 31.00 19.62 30.90
N ARG A 640 32.26 19.26 30.62
CA ARG A 640 33.42 19.77 31.36
C ARG A 640 33.55 21.29 31.21
N LYS A 641 33.39 21.84 30.00
CA LYS A 641 33.41 23.29 29.76
C LYS A 641 32.28 24.01 30.51
N GLN A 642 31.06 23.46 30.50
CA GLN A 642 29.93 24.05 31.23
C GLN A 642 30.14 24.01 32.76
N LYS A 643 30.72 22.94 33.29
CA LYS A 643 31.09 22.85 34.72
C LYS A 643 32.16 23.87 35.10
N ILE A 644 33.17 24.05 34.25
CA ILE A 644 34.23 25.06 34.46
C ILE A 644 33.62 26.47 34.45
N LYS A 645 32.79 26.81 33.45
CA LYS A 645 32.11 28.12 33.42
C LYS A 645 31.29 28.40 34.68
N LYS A 646 30.54 27.41 35.17
CA LYS A 646 29.80 27.53 36.43
C LYS A 646 30.70 27.66 37.66
N ALA A 647 31.87 27.06 37.66
CA ALA A 647 32.82 27.12 38.77
C ALA A 647 33.62 28.43 38.79
N VAL A 648 33.86 29.03 37.62
CA VAL A 648 34.62 30.29 37.47
C VAL A 648 33.74 31.52 37.67
N GLY A 649 32.41 31.37 37.64
CA GLY A 649 31.46 32.46 37.90
C GLY A 649 31.41 33.44 36.74
N ASP A 650 30.62 33.09 35.72
CA ASP A 650 30.06 34.06 34.77
C ASP A 650 28.76 34.65 35.35
#